data_AF-A0A941X1H2-F1
#
_entry.id   AF-A0A941X1H2-F1
#
_cell.length_a   1.000
_cell.length_b   1.000
_cell.length_c   1.000
_cell.angle_alpha   90.00
_cell.angle_beta   90.00
_cell.angle_gamma   90.00
#
_symmetry.space_group_name_H-M   'P 1'
#
loop_
_entity.id
_entity.type
_entity.pdbx_description
1 polymer ?
#
loop_
_entity_poly.entity_id
_entity_poly.type
_entity_poly.pdbx_seq_one_letter_code
_entity_poly.pdbx_strand_id
1 'polypeptide(L)'
;MKKKLTLFLVVFTLLFSLAACSDKITVQFDTDGGSVVSDIEVKVGEKLVLPKDPVKEGYVFKGWLLDGKPFDETMQLEKNITLKANWEKENPEKYVVTFIVDDSEYKKEEYLENSLITKPTNPVKENYEFKGWFLGNTLFDFENTKITSNLTLVAKFEEKQSEERIIVYAVNQPEDLLLFNTNRKEKENKKTEFFDLTQSYVVGDDNGWSIKPACTFYKVNTITGTQEEVVVSEWEYDIKVYLLNGDTYELLLENSELIDRIDIKNCIIDFATSAVGNAFKVEVVPTGLTNKQLENVEDYTISFELEVVEGYNVYNAKELGYMDNRANGAEADAWNAFKKANNLASDYFPTNLIFHKNIDITVNDLPGYFFYTAEELNKSDSDYNRALGSMKDYVDIYFRNLEENQTFNILGNYYKLSAETLKEVVRDEGQITPEGEVISHASLFRMEGSETGSSSIQNLNMIGNAPRVENNIKAGGQILIKVEGPAFTAYNNLAACFFITYFPNYTFTEFVMDKCKAYDSFNSFVYNWGSDKVTIKDCEMIGAGGPVIVQDHVRPLEADGGKVAHTKIINSKLESYVVGTEGWFTIVKASAIVPQIKALDALFTPFNKSFLKANSDNTLTYMNLICINKSGSAEGITAEKIKGSLKIDDVANFDFGASDPYLAALLDQTFKNGAPAFQSSAGGYGYTNGQGLFDLTNTQIVDPSHTIYQGDYLCLYYNGMAITLGYNDAGEIYNLEA
;
A
#
# COMPACT_ATOMS: atom_id res chain seq x y z
N MET A 1 61.29 -6.41 -62.09
CA MET A 1 62.34 -7.37 -62.54
C MET A 1 62.81 -6.93 -63.93
N LYS A 2 64.04 -6.40 -64.07
CA LYS A 2 65.22 -7.01 -64.78
C LYS A 2 64.90 -7.39 -66.26
N LYS A 3 65.69 -7.08 -67.30
CA LYS A 3 67.10 -6.60 -67.43
C LYS A 3 67.46 -6.47 -68.93
N LYS A 4 68.34 -5.49 -69.27
CA LYS A 4 69.58 -5.54 -70.11
C LYS A 4 69.49 -5.90 -71.62
N LEU A 5 70.37 -5.49 -72.54
CA LEU A 5 71.55 -4.59 -72.67
C LEU A 5 72.15 -4.80 -74.09
N THR A 6 72.92 -3.82 -74.61
CA THR A 6 74.14 -3.91 -75.49
C THR A 6 73.91 -3.67 -77.01
N LEU A 7 74.58 -2.81 -77.81
CA LEU A 7 75.82 -1.98 -77.91
C LEU A 7 76.92 -2.50 -78.91
N PHE A 8 77.31 -1.62 -79.88
CA PHE A 8 78.58 -1.53 -80.68
C PHE A 8 78.86 -2.56 -81.81
N LEU A 9 79.66 -2.38 -82.88
CA LEU A 9 80.40 -1.31 -83.63
C LEU A 9 81.18 -2.00 -84.82
N VAL A 10 81.62 -1.25 -85.87
CA VAL A 10 82.85 -1.42 -86.74
C VAL A 10 82.80 -2.05 -88.17
N VAL A 11 83.04 -1.20 -89.19
CA VAL A 11 84.01 -1.17 -90.36
C VAL A 11 84.12 -2.32 -91.40
N PHE A 12 84.06 -2.02 -92.73
CA PHE A 12 85.12 -2.24 -93.78
C PHE A 12 84.70 -1.81 -95.22
N THR A 13 85.67 -1.79 -96.15
CA THR A 13 85.83 -1.09 -97.46
C THR A 13 85.26 -1.70 -98.76
N LEU A 14 85.25 -0.86 -99.83
CA LEU A 14 85.52 -1.10 -101.29
C LEU A 14 84.38 -1.37 -102.30
N LEU A 15 84.62 -0.86 -103.53
CA LEU A 15 83.77 -0.65 -104.72
C LEU A 15 82.82 -1.79 -105.16
N PHE A 16 81.61 -1.42 -105.60
CA PHE A 16 80.85 -2.07 -106.69
C PHE A 16 79.95 -1.04 -107.40
N SER A 17 80.02 -0.98 -108.73
CA SER A 17 79.00 -0.30 -109.55
C SER A 17 77.80 -1.23 -109.74
N LEU A 18 76.59 -0.77 -109.42
CA LEU A 18 75.33 -1.37 -109.86
C LEU A 18 74.23 -0.29 -109.91
N ALA A 19 73.56 -0.19 -111.05
CA ALA A 19 72.35 0.60 -111.20
C ALA A 19 71.20 -0.02 -110.39
N ALA A 20 70.39 0.80 -109.73
CA ALA A 20 69.11 0.41 -109.14
C ALA A 20 68.08 1.51 -109.37
N CYS A 21 66.94 1.11 -109.95
CA CYS A 21 65.73 1.91 -110.16
C CYS A 21 65.17 2.38 -108.80
N SER A 22 64.74 3.64 -108.66
CA SER A 22 64.14 4.15 -107.42
C SER A 22 62.62 3.95 -107.44
N ASP A 23 62.10 3.05 -106.60
CA ASP A 23 60.66 2.95 -106.37
C ASP A 23 60.20 4.14 -105.50
N LYS A 24 59.18 4.86 -105.97
CA LYS A 24 58.49 5.94 -105.24
C LYS A 24 57.15 5.43 -104.72
N ILE A 25 56.67 5.98 -103.61
CA ILE A 25 55.35 5.72 -103.04
C ILE A 25 54.53 7.01 -102.91
N THR A 26 53.22 6.88 -102.98
CA THR A 26 52.23 7.98 -102.97
C THR A 26 51.49 8.01 -101.64
N VAL A 27 51.45 9.18 -101.00
CA VAL A 27 50.63 9.47 -99.81
C VAL A 27 49.44 10.32 -100.22
N GLN A 28 48.24 9.79 -100.03
CA GLN A 28 46.99 10.47 -100.34
C GLN A 28 46.38 11.09 -99.08
N PHE A 29 45.71 12.23 -99.23
CA PHE A 29 45.08 12.94 -98.11
C PHE A 29 43.56 13.03 -98.29
N ASP A 30 42.82 12.30 -97.46
CA ASP A 30 41.36 12.44 -97.34
C ASP A 30 41.03 13.50 -96.29
N THR A 31 40.67 14.69 -96.74
CA THR A 31 40.38 15.83 -95.87
C THR A 31 39.00 15.75 -95.21
N ASP A 32 38.20 14.73 -95.53
CA ASP A 32 36.84 14.51 -95.00
C ASP A 32 35.96 15.78 -95.14
N GLY A 33 35.99 16.38 -96.33
CA GLY A 33 35.25 17.61 -96.65
C GLY A 33 35.91 18.92 -96.22
N GLY A 34 37.15 18.89 -95.71
CA GLY A 34 38.00 20.09 -95.56
C GLY A 34 38.66 20.53 -96.87
N SER A 35 39.40 21.64 -96.85
CA SER A 35 40.12 22.18 -98.02
C SER A 35 41.02 21.13 -98.69
N VAL A 36 41.03 21.08 -100.02
CA VAL A 36 41.77 20.08 -100.82
C VAL A 36 43.27 20.10 -100.52
N VAL A 37 43.84 18.91 -100.33
CA VAL A 37 45.27 18.67 -100.12
C VAL A 37 45.76 17.72 -101.21
N SER A 38 46.82 18.09 -101.92
CA SER A 38 47.39 17.27 -103.00
C SER A 38 48.19 16.08 -102.46
N ASP A 39 48.15 14.96 -103.19
CA ASP A 39 48.96 13.77 -102.91
C ASP A 39 50.47 14.09 -103.00
N ILE A 40 51.27 13.41 -102.17
CA ILE A 40 52.74 13.58 -102.11
C ILE A 40 53.43 12.29 -102.55
N GLU A 41 54.41 12.41 -103.46
CA GLU A 41 55.33 11.30 -103.77
C GLU A 41 56.61 11.40 -102.93
N VAL A 42 56.95 10.32 -102.23
CA VAL A 42 58.18 10.21 -101.45
C VAL A 42 58.92 8.93 -101.86
N LYS A 43 60.25 8.93 -101.79
CA LYS A 43 61.03 7.70 -102.02
C LYS A 43 60.85 6.75 -100.85
N VAL A 44 60.83 5.46 -101.12
CA VAL A 44 60.74 4.42 -100.08
C VAL A 44 61.81 4.65 -99.02
N GLY A 45 61.39 4.78 -97.75
CA GLY A 45 62.28 4.99 -96.60
C GLY A 45 62.67 6.44 -96.27
N GLU A 46 62.27 7.44 -97.05
CA GLU A 46 62.47 8.87 -96.71
C GLU A 46 61.34 9.41 -95.80
N LYS A 47 61.65 10.47 -95.01
CA LYS A 47 60.67 11.09 -94.08
C LYS A 47 59.61 11.86 -94.86
N LEU A 48 58.33 11.66 -94.54
CA LEU A 48 57.22 12.44 -95.07
C LEU A 48 57.19 13.85 -94.43
N VAL A 49 57.04 14.89 -95.25
CA VAL A 49 56.72 16.24 -94.78
C VAL A 49 55.24 16.47 -95.03
N LEU A 50 54.47 16.66 -93.96
CA LEU A 50 53.03 16.87 -94.06
C LEU A 50 52.70 18.23 -94.70
N PRO A 51 51.60 18.31 -95.47
CA PRO A 51 51.11 19.56 -96.03
C PRO A 51 50.57 20.48 -94.93
N LYS A 52 50.29 21.73 -95.28
CA LYS A 52 49.59 22.65 -94.38
C LYS A 52 48.23 22.05 -93.98
N ASP A 53 47.88 22.17 -92.71
CA ASP A 53 46.63 21.67 -92.17
C ASP A 53 45.43 22.13 -93.01
N PRO A 54 44.51 21.21 -93.35
CA PRO A 54 43.30 21.58 -94.05
C PRO A 54 42.41 22.43 -93.13
N VAL A 55 41.51 23.20 -93.73
CA VAL A 55 40.52 23.99 -93.01
C VAL A 55 39.12 23.46 -93.31
N LYS A 56 38.28 23.32 -92.27
CA LYS A 56 36.86 22.94 -92.36
C LYS A 56 36.06 23.88 -91.47
N GLU A 57 35.12 24.61 -92.04
CA GLU A 57 34.35 25.63 -91.32
C GLU A 57 33.58 25.02 -90.13
N GLY A 58 33.69 25.65 -88.95
CA GLY A 58 33.05 25.19 -87.71
C GLY A 58 33.78 24.08 -86.95
N TYR A 59 34.96 23.65 -87.44
CA TYR A 59 35.76 22.59 -86.82
C TYR A 59 37.24 22.98 -86.74
N VAL A 60 37.91 22.54 -85.67
CA VAL A 60 39.35 22.65 -85.45
C VAL A 60 40.01 21.35 -85.91
N PHE A 61 41.03 21.45 -86.76
CA PHE A 61 41.82 20.30 -87.21
C PHE A 61 42.66 19.75 -86.05
N LYS A 62 42.60 18.43 -85.82
CA LYS A 62 43.26 17.74 -84.70
C LYS A 62 44.37 16.78 -85.13
N GLY A 63 44.73 16.80 -86.42
CA GLY A 63 45.77 15.96 -87.00
C GLY A 63 45.23 14.91 -87.96
N TRP A 64 46.16 14.16 -88.55
CA TRP A 64 45.86 13.09 -89.51
C TRP A 64 45.75 11.73 -88.84
N LEU A 65 44.90 10.86 -89.38
CA LEU A 65 44.72 9.49 -88.95
C LEU A 65 45.17 8.52 -90.05
N LEU A 66 45.91 7.48 -89.66
CA LEU A 66 46.15 6.30 -90.50
C LEU A 66 45.38 5.13 -89.88
N ASP A 67 44.47 4.52 -90.64
CA ASP A 67 43.62 3.41 -90.18
C ASP A 67 42.89 3.67 -88.84
N GLY A 68 42.42 4.92 -88.65
CA GLY A 68 41.65 5.34 -87.48
C GLY A 68 42.47 5.71 -86.24
N LYS A 69 43.81 5.72 -86.32
CA LYS A 69 44.71 6.12 -85.22
C LYS A 69 45.54 7.34 -85.60
N PRO A 70 45.93 8.19 -84.63
CA PRO A 70 46.82 9.33 -84.88
C PRO A 70 48.06 8.92 -85.67
N PHE A 71 48.29 9.59 -86.80
CA PHE A 71 49.44 9.34 -87.65
C PHE A 71 50.70 9.94 -87.05
N ASP A 72 51.78 9.16 -87.03
CA ASP A 72 53.11 9.57 -86.60
C ASP A 72 53.97 9.93 -87.83
N GLU A 73 54.30 11.20 -87.99
CA GLU A 73 55.11 11.72 -89.11
C GLU A 73 56.57 11.21 -89.13
N THR A 74 57.01 10.48 -88.10
CA THR A 74 58.32 9.83 -88.07
C THR A 74 58.31 8.42 -88.65
N MET A 75 57.12 7.86 -88.95
CA MET A 75 56.97 6.53 -89.53
C MET A 75 57.61 6.45 -90.92
N GLN A 76 58.51 5.48 -91.13
CA GLN A 76 59.06 5.20 -92.45
C GLN A 76 57.99 4.56 -93.33
N LEU A 77 57.78 5.14 -94.50
CA LEU A 77 56.76 4.68 -95.43
C LEU A 77 57.36 3.67 -96.41
N GLU A 78 56.79 2.47 -96.44
CA GLU A 78 57.22 1.35 -97.29
C GLU A 78 56.22 1.05 -98.42
N LYS A 79 55.02 1.64 -98.37
CA LYS A 79 53.95 1.49 -99.36
C LYS A 79 53.08 2.74 -99.43
N ASN A 80 52.23 2.84 -100.45
CA ASN A 80 51.22 3.89 -100.56
C ASN A 80 50.26 3.85 -99.35
N ILE A 81 49.91 5.02 -98.82
CA ILE A 81 48.99 5.17 -97.69
C ILE A 81 47.99 6.30 -97.94
N THR A 82 46.88 6.28 -97.22
CA THR A 82 45.89 7.37 -97.19
C THR A 82 45.76 7.88 -95.76
N LEU A 83 45.93 9.18 -95.56
CA LEU A 83 45.78 9.86 -94.27
C LEU A 83 44.45 10.60 -94.23
N LYS A 84 43.64 10.36 -93.20
CA LYS A 84 42.31 10.97 -93.03
C LYS A 84 42.30 12.07 -91.97
N ALA A 85 41.71 13.23 -92.24
CA ALA A 85 41.67 14.36 -91.31
C ALA A 85 40.78 14.08 -90.07
N ASN A 86 41.24 14.48 -88.87
CA ASN A 86 40.48 14.44 -87.63
C ASN A 86 40.01 15.86 -87.22
N TRP A 87 38.76 16.00 -86.78
CA TRP A 87 38.10 17.30 -86.56
C TRP A 87 37.40 17.37 -85.19
N GLU A 88 37.41 18.53 -84.52
CA GLU A 88 36.67 18.83 -83.28
C GLU A 88 35.84 20.12 -83.42
N LYS A 89 34.58 20.17 -82.94
CA LYS A 89 33.68 21.33 -83.13
C LYS A 89 34.04 22.50 -82.19
N GLU A 90 34.06 23.72 -82.70
CA GLU A 90 34.63 24.88 -81.99
C GLU A 90 33.78 25.43 -80.82
N ASN A 91 32.46 25.15 -80.77
CA ASN A 91 31.55 25.61 -79.70
C ASN A 91 30.53 24.52 -79.30
N PRO A 92 30.73 23.76 -78.20
CA PRO A 92 29.73 22.81 -77.71
C PRO A 92 28.60 23.53 -76.95
N GLU A 93 27.36 23.06 -77.11
CA GLU A 93 26.20 23.62 -76.39
C GLU A 93 26.28 23.30 -74.88
N LYS A 94 25.72 24.21 -74.06
CA LYS A 94 25.63 24.06 -72.60
C LYS A 94 24.19 24.27 -72.13
N TYR A 95 23.83 23.58 -71.06
CA TYR A 95 22.53 23.68 -70.40
C TYR A 95 22.67 23.93 -68.90
N VAL A 96 21.70 24.65 -68.33
CA VAL A 96 21.65 25.08 -66.93
C VAL A 96 20.72 24.18 -66.13
N VAL A 97 21.18 23.74 -64.96
CA VAL A 97 20.36 23.02 -63.97
C VAL A 97 20.16 23.90 -62.75
N THR A 98 18.91 24.16 -62.40
CA THR A 98 18.52 24.91 -61.20
C THR A 98 17.92 23.94 -60.17
N PHE A 99 18.49 23.90 -58.97
CA PHE A 99 18.00 23.12 -57.84
C PHE A 99 17.16 24.02 -56.94
N ILE A 100 15.93 23.61 -56.62
CA ILE A 100 14.96 24.38 -55.84
C ILE A 100 14.62 23.65 -54.53
N VAL A 101 14.66 24.36 -53.41
CA VAL A 101 14.20 23.91 -52.08
C VAL A 101 13.20 24.93 -51.56
N ASP A 102 11.99 24.50 -51.19
CA ASP A 102 10.91 25.38 -50.71
C ASP A 102 10.72 26.64 -51.58
N ASP A 103 10.54 26.42 -52.89
CA ASP A 103 10.36 27.44 -53.94
C ASP A 103 11.52 28.46 -54.10
N SER A 104 12.65 28.23 -53.42
CA SER A 104 13.84 29.08 -53.48
C SER A 104 15.01 28.38 -54.18
N GLU A 105 15.86 29.15 -54.87
CA GLU A 105 17.07 28.61 -55.51
C GLU A 105 18.06 28.13 -54.45
N TYR A 106 18.31 26.82 -54.45
CA TYR A 106 19.29 26.16 -53.58
C TYR A 106 20.68 26.16 -54.21
N LYS A 107 20.74 25.89 -55.52
CA LYS A 107 22.00 25.83 -56.28
C LYS A 107 21.72 25.93 -57.78
N LYS A 108 22.67 26.46 -58.55
CA LYS A 108 22.58 26.55 -60.02
C LYS A 108 23.92 26.27 -60.68
N GLU A 109 23.94 25.41 -61.68
CA GLU A 109 25.17 24.95 -62.35
C GLU A 109 24.98 24.75 -63.86
N GLU A 110 26.08 24.87 -64.62
CA GLU A 110 26.12 24.65 -66.08
C GLU A 110 26.80 23.33 -66.43
N TYR A 111 26.24 22.62 -67.41
CA TYR A 111 26.72 21.32 -67.88
C TYR A 111 26.81 21.32 -69.41
N LEU A 112 27.79 20.61 -69.98
CA LEU A 112 27.90 20.41 -71.42
C LEU A 112 26.75 19.53 -71.93
N GLU A 113 26.25 19.77 -73.13
CA GLU A 113 25.27 18.90 -73.78
C GLU A 113 25.73 17.43 -73.75
N ASN A 114 24.81 16.52 -73.46
CA ASN A 114 25.02 15.07 -73.33
C ASN A 114 25.95 14.63 -72.17
N SER A 115 26.28 15.51 -71.22
CA SER A 115 26.98 15.14 -69.97
C SER A 115 26.01 14.77 -68.84
N LEU A 116 26.51 14.07 -67.81
CA LEU A 116 25.74 13.75 -66.60
C LEU A 116 25.77 14.92 -65.60
N ILE A 117 24.69 15.08 -64.83
CA ILE A 117 24.56 16.12 -63.80
C ILE A 117 25.16 15.62 -62.48
N THR A 118 25.94 16.46 -61.80
CA THR A 118 26.49 16.10 -60.48
C THR A 118 25.44 16.34 -59.39
N LYS A 119 25.12 15.30 -58.61
CA LYS A 119 24.14 15.40 -57.51
C LYS A 119 24.66 16.37 -56.42
N PRO A 120 23.86 17.37 -55.97
CA PRO A 120 24.26 18.27 -54.89
C PRO A 120 24.10 17.60 -53.52
N THR A 121 24.65 18.23 -52.47
CA THR A 121 24.40 17.83 -51.08
C THR A 121 22.91 17.84 -50.78
N ASN A 122 22.43 16.82 -50.06
CA ASN A 122 21.01 16.75 -49.69
C ASN A 122 20.66 17.92 -48.75
N PRO A 123 19.59 18.68 -49.01
CA PRO A 123 19.10 19.72 -48.11
C PRO A 123 18.50 19.10 -46.83
N VAL A 124 18.55 19.83 -45.73
CA VAL A 124 18.00 19.43 -44.42
C VAL A 124 16.82 20.32 -44.07
N LYS A 125 15.70 19.71 -43.66
CA LYS A 125 14.48 20.39 -43.20
C LYS A 125 14.04 19.76 -41.88
N GLU A 126 13.89 20.58 -40.84
CA GLU A 126 13.50 20.13 -39.50
C GLU A 126 12.15 19.40 -39.53
N ASN A 127 12.03 18.24 -38.85
CA ASN A 127 10.84 17.36 -38.83
C ASN A 127 10.47 16.68 -40.17
N TYR A 128 11.28 16.82 -41.22
CA TYR A 128 11.06 16.14 -42.50
C TYR A 128 12.25 15.26 -42.92
N GLU A 129 11.99 14.26 -43.75
CA GLU A 129 12.96 13.39 -44.41
C GLU A 129 13.10 13.77 -45.90
N PHE A 130 14.33 13.95 -46.39
CA PHE A 130 14.59 14.27 -47.80
C PHE A 130 14.41 13.02 -48.69
N LYS A 131 13.46 13.08 -49.63
CA LYS A 131 13.11 11.93 -50.50
C LYS A 131 13.79 11.97 -51.86
N GLY A 132 14.42 13.07 -52.23
CA GLY A 132 15.18 13.21 -53.47
C GLY A 132 14.87 14.48 -54.26
N TRP A 133 15.56 14.61 -55.39
CA TRP A 133 15.36 15.69 -56.36
C TRP A 133 14.44 15.21 -57.47
N PHE A 134 13.43 16.01 -57.83
CA PHE A 134 12.41 15.63 -58.79
C PHE A 134 12.39 16.59 -59.97
N LEU A 135 12.27 16.04 -61.18
CA LEU A 135 11.93 16.80 -62.38
C LEU A 135 10.42 16.68 -62.59
N GLY A 136 9.68 17.76 -62.31
CA GLY A 136 8.23 17.71 -62.22
C GLY A 136 7.77 16.72 -61.13
N ASN A 137 7.17 15.61 -61.54
CA ASN A 137 6.69 14.56 -60.62
C ASN A 137 7.57 13.31 -60.58
N THR A 138 8.64 13.25 -61.37
CA THR A 138 9.49 12.06 -61.49
C THR A 138 10.79 12.25 -60.72
N LEU A 139 11.19 11.25 -59.93
CA LEU A 139 12.48 11.25 -59.23
C LEU A 139 13.61 11.28 -60.26
N PHE A 140 14.55 12.21 -60.09
CA PHE A 140 15.63 12.42 -61.04
C PHE A 140 16.76 11.40 -60.85
N ASP A 141 17.14 10.73 -61.93
CA ASP A 141 18.25 9.76 -61.95
C ASP A 141 19.54 10.45 -62.41
N PHE A 142 20.41 10.76 -61.44
CA PHE A 142 21.70 11.42 -61.69
C PHE A 142 22.72 10.52 -62.38
N GLU A 143 22.57 9.19 -62.33
CA GLU A 143 23.57 8.26 -62.86
C GLU A 143 23.38 8.00 -64.36
N ASN A 144 22.15 8.05 -64.85
CA ASN A 144 21.83 7.68 -66.23
C ASN A 144 21.26 8.82 -67.08
N THR A 145 20.82 9.93 -66.49
CA THR A 145 20.17 11.02 -67.24
C THR A 145 21.20 12.03 -67.73
N LYS A 146 21.45 12.03 -69.04
CA LYS A 146 22.26 13.05 -69.70
C LYS A 146 21.44 14.32 -69.94
N ILE A 147 22.09 15.47 -69.77
CA ILE A 147 21.45 16.77 -69.98
C ILE A 147 21.33 17.09 -71.47
N THR A 148 20.12 17.42 -71.92
CA THR A 148 19.80 17.80 -73.31
C THR A 148 18.99 19.09 -73.39
N SER A 149 18.68 19.72 -72.24
CA SER A 149 18.00 21.01 -72.11
C SER A 149 18.19 21.56 -70.70
N ASN A 150 17.80 22.82 -70.46
CA ASN A 150 17.79 23.39 -69.11
C ASN A 150 16.78 22.65 -68.22
N LEU A 151 17.16 22.31 -66.98
CA LEU A 151 16.32 21.58 -66.04
C LEU A 151 16.11 22.37 -64.74
N THR A 152 14.94 22.19 -64.14
CA THR A 152 14.66 22.63 -62.76
C THR A 152 14.33 21.40 -61.93
N LEU A 153 15.17 21.10 -60.93
CA LEU A 153 15.03 19.96 -60.04
C LEU A 153 14.57 20.44 -58.66
N VAL A 154 13.44 19.96 -58.18
CA VAL A 154 12.82 20.39 -56.93
C VAL A 154 13.04 19.32 -55.85
N ALA A 155 13.53 19.72 -54.68
CA ALA A 155 13.64 18.85 -53.52
C ALA A 155 12.24 18.47 -53.01
N LYS A 156 11.99 17.17 -52.80
CA LYS A 156 10.79 16.72 -52.09
C LYS A 156 11.14 16.15 -50.73
N PHE A 157 10.28 16.44 -49.77
CA PHE A 157 10.39 16.03 -48.38
C PHE A 157 9.12 15.29 -47.95
N GLU A 158 9.26 14.36 -47.02
CA GLU A 158 8.14 13.69 -46.34
C GLU A 158 8.21 14.00 -44.85
N GLU A 159 7.07 14.29 -44.23
CA GLU A 159 7.02 14.58 -42.80
C GLU A 159 7.38 13.32 -42.00
N LYS A 160 8.27 13.47 -40.99
CA LYS A 160 8.53 12.37 -40.06
C LYS A 160 7.24 12.12 -39.28
N GLN A 161 6.75 10.89 -39.24
CA GLN A 161 5.58 10.57 -38.44
C GLN A 161 5.96 10.56 -36.95
N SER A 162 5.27 11.36 -36.13
CA SER A 162 5.45 11.31 -34.69
C SER A 162 4.82 10.05 -34.14
N GLU A 163 5.62 9.17 -33.56
CA GLU A 163 5.09 8.11 -32.71
C GLU A 163 4.82 8.71 -31.34
N GLU A 164 3.57 8.65 -30.90
CA GLU A 164 3.21 8.95 -29.52
C GLU A 164 3.34 7.66 -28.70
N ARG A 165 4.16 7.70 -27.65
CA ARG A 165 4.37 6.54 -26.77
C ARG A 165 3.96 6.90 -25.35
N ILE A 166 3.25 5.98 -24.70
CA ILE A 166 3.01 6.03 -23.25
C ILE A 166 4.25 5.46 -22.56
N ILE A 167 4.77 6.21 -21.59
CA ILE A 167 5.88 5.79 -20.72
C ILE A 167 5.43 5.80 -19.27
N VAL A 168 6.02 4.92 -18.48
CA VAL A 168 5.99 5.00 -17.01
C VAL A 168 6.93 6.14 -16.62
N TYR A 169 6.45 7.10 -15.85
CA TYR A 169 7.25 8.22 -15.37
C TYR A 169 7.72 8.00 -13.93
N ALA A 170 6.81 7.59 -13.05
CA ALA A 170 7.09 7.31 -11.63
C ALA A 170 6.31 6.08 -11.16
N VAL A 171 6.86 5.39 -10.16
CA VAL A 171 6.26 4.21 -9.51
C VAL A 171 6.37 4.42 -8.01
N ASN A 172 5.24 4.37 -7.31
CA ASN A 172 5.18 4.48 -5.86
C ASN A 172 4.56 3.23 -5.25
N GLN A 173 4.93 2.94 -4.00
CA GLN A 173 4.29 1.87 -3.24
C GLN A 173 2.77 2.10 -3.15
N PRO A 174 1.97 1.02 -3.11
CA PRO A 174 0.54 1.15 -2.83
C PRO A 174 0.31 1.88 -1.50
N GLU A 175 -0.68 2.77 -1.46
CA GLU A 175 -0.99 3.59 -0.26
C GLU A 175 -1.21 2.73 0.99
N ASP A 176 -1.85 1.58 0.84
CA ASP A 176 -2.15 0.66 1.94
C ASP A 176 -0.89 0.05 2.57
N LEU A 177 0.15 -0.25 1.76
CA LEU A 177 1.43 -0.77 2.26
C LEU A 177 2.27 0.33 2.91
N LEU A 178 2.20 1.55 2.36
CA LEU A 178 2.79 2.73 3.00
C LEU A 178 2.14 2.99 4.36
N LEU A 179 0.81 2.82 4.46
CA LEU A 179 0.06 2.98 5.70
C LEU A 179 0.42 1.90 6.72
N PHE A 180 0.53 0.62 6.33
CA PHE A 180 1.05 -0.44 7.19
C PHE A 180 2.39 -0.05 7.80
N ASN A 181 3.35 0.34 6.95
CA ASN A 181 4.69 0.76 7.35
C ASN A 181 4.67 2.00 8.26
N THR A 182 3.68 2.88 8.11
CA THR A 182 3.51 4.07 8.95
C THR A 182 2.92 3.72 10.31
N ASN A 183 1.94 2.81 10.35
CA ASN A 183 1.27 2.43 11.58
C ASN A 183 2.16 1.61 12.53
N ARG A 184 3.14 0.87 11.99
CA ARG A 184 4.14 0.11 12.76
C ARG A 184 5.43 0.87 13.07
N LYS A 185 5.43 2.21 13.00
CA LYS A 185 6.55 3.05 13.42
C LYS A 185 6.29 3.69 14.77
N GLU A 186 7.37 4.08 15.44
CA GLU A 186 7.28 4.96 16.60
C GLU A 186 6.58 6.28 16.22
N LYS A 187 5.66 6.72 17.07
CA LYS A 187 4.85 7.91 16.94
C LYS A 187 5.11 8.85 18.13
N GLU A 188 4.89 10.14 17.91
CA GLU A 188 4.92 11.14 18.98
C GLU A 188 3.74 10.93 19.95
N ASN A 189 2.53 10.74 19.41
CA ASN A 189 1.35 10.41 20.21
C ASN A 189 1.29 8.91 20.50
N LYS A 190 1.81 8.52 21.66
CA LYS A 190 1.85 7.14 22.14
C LYS A 190 0.48 6.48 22.32
N LYS A 191 -0.63 7.22 22.42
CA LYS A 191 -1.98 6.60 22.46
C LYS A 191 -2.34 5.89 21.15
N THR A 192 -1.77 6.36 20.03
CA THR A 192 -2.05 5.82 18.68
C THR A 192 -0.98 4.83 18.19
N GLU A 193 -0.02 4.50 19.05
CA GLU A 193 1.10 3.60 18.76
C GLU A 193 0.81 2.22 19.33
N PHE A 194 0.95 1.18 18.51
CA PHE A 194 0.89 -0.21 18.94
C PHE A 194 2.08 -0.56 19.83
N PHE A 195 1.91 -1.48 20.78
CA PHE A 195 3.00 -1.88 21.68
C PHE A 195 4.05 -2.74 20.99
N ASP A 196 3.62 -3.67 20.15
CA ASP A 196 4.50 -4.49 19.32
C ASP A 196 4.49 -3.96 17.89
N LEU A 197 5.65 -3.52 17.41
CA LEU A 197 5.85 -2.95 16.07
C LEU A 197 6.56 -3.94 15.12
N THR A 198 6.83 -5.16 15.57
CA THR A 198 7.71 -6.12 14.89
C THR A 198 6.96 -7.13 14.02
N GLN A 199 5.62 -7.17 14.11
CA GLN A 199 4.81 -8.18 13.42
C GLN A 199 4.91 -8.06 11.90
N SER A 200 5.04 -9.22 11.24
CA SER A 200 5.05 -9.36 9.78
C SER A 200 3.72 -8.93 9.17
N TYR A 201 3.75 -8.54 7.89
CA TYR A 201 2.51 -8.35 7.13
C TYR A 201 1.93 -9.70 6.77
N VAL A 202 0.67 -9.95 7.09
CA VAL A 202 0.02 -11.23 6.84
C VAL A 202 -0.93 -11.15 5.66
N VAL A 203 -1.01 -12.21 4.87
CA VAL A 203 -1.89 -12.39 3.72
C VAL A 203 -2.60 -13.74 3.80
N GLY A 204 -3.90 -13.76 3.54
CA GLY A 204 -4.71 -14.96 3.38
C GLY A 204 -4.58 -15.61 2.00
N ASP A 205 -4.81 -16.92 1.92
CA ASP A 205 -4.83 -17.72 0.69
C ASP A 205 -6.22 -17.86 0.05
N ASP A 206 -7.31 -17.56 0.77
CA ASP A 206 -8.68 -17.85 0.28
C ASP A 206 -9.14 -16.93 -0.88
N ASN A 207 -8.48 -15.79 -1.08
CA ASN A 207 -8.73 -14.87 -2.18
C ASN A 207 -7.49 -14.03 -2.52
N GLY A 208 -7.47 -13.43 -3.70
CA GLY A 208 -6.30 -12.70 -4.18
C GLY A 208 -5.86 -11.50 -3.31
N TRP A 209 -4.54 -11.40 -3.13
CA TRP A 209 -3.87 -10.27 -2.51
C TRP A 209 -3.36 -9.26 -3.54
N SER A 210 -3.63 -7.96 -3.35
CA SER A 210 -3.19 -6.91 -4.29
C SER A 210 -1.97 -6.13 -3.80
N ILE A 211 -0.96 -5.99 -4.67
CA ILE A 211 0.23 -5.14 -4.49
C ILE A 211 0.39 -4.16 -5.66
N LYS A 212 -0.73 -3.67 -6.21
CA LYS A 212 -0.71 -2.82 -7.40
C LYS A 212 -0.04 -1.48 -7.12
N PRO A 213 1.08 -1.14 -7.80
CA PRO A 213 1.79 0.10 -7.56
C PRO A 213 1.00 1.31 -8.07
N ALA A 214 1.23 2.47 -7.46
CA ALA A 214 0.73 3.75 -7.95
C ALA A 214 1.69 4.30 -9.01
N CYS A 215 1.34 4.12 -10.28
CA CYS A 215 2.15 4.57 -11.42
C CYS A 215 1.63 5.89 -12.01
N THR A 216 2.55 6.80 -12.31
CA THR A 216 2.27 8.00 -13.12
C THR A 216 2.72 7.74 -14.56
N PHE A 217 1.85 8.02 -15.53
CA PHE A 217 2.13 7.78 -16.95
C PHE A 217 2.16 9.09 -17.72
N TYR A 218 3.06 9.16 -18.71
CA TYR A 218 3.12 10.28 -19.63
C TYR A 218 3.03 9.80 -21.07
N LYS A 219 2.30 10.55 -21.89
CA LYS A 219 2.31 10.45 -23.33
C LYS A 219 3.43 11.36 -23.85
N VAL A 220 4.35 10.78 -24.61
CA VAL A 220 5.53 11.47 -25.14
C VAL A 220 5.48 11.51 -26.65
N ASN A 221 5.65 12.70 -27.23
CA ASN A 221 5.85 12.87 -28.66
C ASN A 221 7.34 12.71 -28.99
N THR A 222 7.68 11.71 -29.81
CA THR A 222 9.06 11.35 -30.15
C THR A 222 9.80 12.37 -31.01
N ILE A 223 9.09 13.33 -31.63
CA ILE A 223 9.67 14.36 -32.50
C ILE A 223 9.87 15.66 -31.71
N THR A 224 8.85 16.14 -31.03
CA THR A 224 8.89 17.43 -30.31
C THR A 224 9.47 17.30 -28.91
N GLY A 225 9.51 16.08 -28.35
CA GLY A 225 9.88 15.83 -26.96
C GLY A 225 8.84 16.30 -25.94
N THR A 226 7.65 16.74 -26.39
CA THR A 226 6.59 17.19 -25.50
C THR A 226 6.02 16.02 -24.71
N GLN A 227 5.70 16.28 -23.43
CA GLN A 227 5.16 15.29 -22.50
C GLN A 227 3.85 15.79 -21.89
N GLU A 228 2.87 14.90 -21.81
CA GLU A 228 1.57 15.15 -21.19
C GLU A 228 1.23 13.99 -20.25
N GLU A 229 0.84 14.28 -19.00
CA GLU A 229 0.40 13.24 -18.06
C GLU A 229 -0.91 12.63 -18.53
N VAL A 230 -1.02 11.30 -18.50
CA VAL A 230 -2.20 10.57 -18.98
C VAL A 230 -2.65 9.53 -17.96
N VAL A 231 -3.96 9.31 -17.90
CA VAL A 231 -4.55 8.21 -17.11
C VAL A 231 -4.58 6.95 -17.97
N VAL A 232 -4.01 5.86 -17.44
CA VAL A 232 -3.94 4.56 -18.10
C VAL A 232 -4.79 3.58 -17.31
N SER A 233 -5.81 3.00 -17.95
CA SER A 233 -6.74 2.07 -17.29
C SER A 233 -6.17 0.68 -17.08
N GLU A 234 -5.30 0.22 -17.98
CA GLU A 234 -4.66 -1.09 -17.92
C GLU A 234 -3.18 -0.98 -18.27
N TRP A 235 -2.34 -1.66 -17.51
CA TRP A 235 -0.91 -1.79 -17.75
C TRP A 235 -0.46 -3.18 -17.28
N GLU A 236 0.59 -3.72 -17.88
CA GLU A 236 1.16 -5.02 -17.49
C GLU A 236 2.38 -4.83 -16.60
N TYR A 237 2.59 -5.77 -15.69
CA TYR A 237 3.67 -5.75 -14.71
C TYR A 237 4.44 -7.08 -14.73
N ASP A 238 5.76 -7.02 -14.63
CA ASP A 238 6.60 -8.17 -14.29
C ASP A 238 6.51 -8.37 -12.76
N ILE A 239 6.03 -9.53 -12.33
CA ILE A 239 5.80 -9.86 -10.93
C ILE A 239 6.65 -11.09 -10.58
N LYS A 240 7.56 -10.92 -9.62
CA LYS A 240 8.43 -11.99 -9.11
C LYS A 240 8.09 -12.26 -7.67
N VAL A 241 7.88 -13.54 -7.36
CA VAL A 241 7.60 -14.00 -6.00
C VAL A 241 8.76 -14.86 -5.54
N TYR A 242 9.30 -14.55 -4.38
CA TYR A 242 10.42 -15.25 -3.77
C TYR A 242 9.95 -15.91 -2.47
N LEU A 243 10.26 -17.18 -2.27
CA LEU A 243 10.09 -17.88 -1.01
C LEU A 243 11.26 -17.56 -0.07
N LEU A 244 10.97 -17.21 1.18
CA LEU A 244 11.97 -17.02 2.21
C LEU A 244 12.35 -18.37 2.84
N ASN A 245 13.60 -18.78 2.67
CA ASN A 245 14.19 -19.99 3.23
C ASN A 245 15.31 -19.60 4.19
N GLY A 246 14.98 -19.48 5.49
CA GLY A 246 15.89 -18.93 6.50
C GLY A 246 16.19 -17.45 6.21
N ASP A 247 17.46 -17.13 5.92
CA ASP A 247 17.90 -15.77 5.58
C ASP A 247 18.04 -15.53 4.06
N THR A 248 17.52 -16.43 3.22
CA THR A 248 17.71 -16.38 1.76
C THR A 248 16.40 -16.37 0.98
N TYR A 249 16.37 -15.68 -0.15
CA TYR A 249 15.21 -15.60 -1.06
C TYR A 249 15.41 -16.50 -2.28
N GLU A 250 14.48 -17.42 -2.50
CA GLU A 250 14.45 -18.30 -3.67
C GLU A 250 13.32 -17.88 -4.63
N LEU A 251 13.67 -17.54 -5.88
CA LEU A 251 12.67 -17.16 -6.89
C LEU A 251 11.79 -18.36 -7.25
N LEU A 252 10.48 -18.19 -7.14
CA LEU A 252 9.53 -19.21 -7.56
C LEU A 252 9.41 -19.27 -9.09
N LEU A 253 9.35 -20.50 -9.60
CA LEU A 253 9.09 -20.78 -11.01
C LEU A 253 7.61 -20.59 -11.33
N GLU A 254 7.29 -20.34 -12.60
CA GLU A 254 5.92 -20.11 -13.09
C GLU A 254 4.93 -21.23 -12.75
N ASN A 255 5.42 -22.46 -12.50
CA ASN A 255 4.62 -23.63 -12.17
C ASN A 255 4.78 -24.08 -10.70
N SER A 256 5.14 -23.17 -9.81
CA SER A 256 5.22 -23.45 -8.37
C SER A 256 3.88 -23.95 -7.82
N GLU A 257 3.91 -24.96 -6.93
CA GLU A 257 2.72 -25.43 -6.23
C GLU A 257 2.21 -24.46 -5.16
N LEU A 258 2.94 -23.37 -4.90
CA LEU A 258 2.64 -22.36 -3.86
C LEU A 258 1.80 -21.17 -4.37
N ILE A 259 1.58 -21.05 -5.68
CA ILE A 259 0.84 -19.95 -6.30
C ILE A 259 -0.20 -20.53 -7.27
N ASP A 260 -1.47 -20.21 -7.05
CA ASP A 260 -2.54 -20.63 -7.94
C ASP A 260 -2.67 -19.71 -9.15
N ARG A 261 -2.48 -18.40 -8.97
CA ARG A 261 -2.59 -17.41 -10.05
C ARG A 261 -1.83 -16.11 -9.75
N ILE A 262 -1.30 -15.49 -10.80
CA ILE A 262 -0.83 -14.10 -10.80
C ILE A 262 -1.56 -13.32 -11.89
N ASP A 263 -2.33 -12.30 -11.51
CA ASP A 263 -2.89 -11.29 -12.42
C ASP A 263 -1.86 -10.15 -12.60
N ILE A 264 -1.14 -10.21 -13.72
CA ILE A 264 -0.10 -9.23 -14.06
C ILE A 264 -0.63 -7.85 -14.43
N LYS A 265 -1.94 -7.62 -14.52
CA LYS A 265 -2.53 -6.29 -14.82
C LYS A 265 -3.02 -5.59 -13.57
N ASN A 266 -3.63 -6.36 -12.67
CA ASN A 266 -4.12 -5.85 -11.39
C ASN A 266 -3.16 -6.09 -10.23
N CYS A 267 -2.04 -6.78 -10.50
CA CYS A 267 -1.05 -7.16 -9.49
C CYS A 267 -1.71 -7.92 -8.32
N ILE A 268 -2.57 -8.87 -8.67
CA ILE A 268 -3.27 -9.74 -7.71
C ILE A 268 -2.57 -11.10 -7.71
N ILE A 269 -2.24 -11.61 -6.53
CA ILE A 269 -1.62 -12.91 -6.33
C ILE A 269 -2.58 -13.76 -5.51
N ASP A 270 -2.96 -14.92 -6.05
CA ASP A 270 -3.72 -15.94 -5.33
C ASP A 270 -2.73 -17.02 -4.90
N PHE A 271 -2.43 -17.05 -3.59
CA PHE A 271 -1.56 -18.05 -3.00
C PHE A 271 -2.31 -19.37 -2.86
N ALA A 272 -1.62 -20.48 -3.07
CA ALA A 272 -2.20 -21.80 -2.86
C ALA A 272 -2.21 -22.17 -1.37
N THR A 273 -3.07 -23.11 -0.97
CA THR A 273 -3.10 -23.62 0.42
C THR A 273 -1.76 -24.18 0.91
N SER A 274 -0.93 -24.70 0.00
CA SER A 274 0.43 -25.16 0.29
C SER A 274 1.40 -24.03 0.70
N ALA A 275 1.05 -22.77 0.40
CA ALA A 275 1.82 -21.59 0.79
C ALA A 275 1.61 -21.18 2.24
N VAL A 276 0.51 -21.61 2.88
CA VAL A 276 0.20 -21.31 4.28
C VAL A 276 1.36 -21.71 5.20
N GLY A 277 1.78 -20.78 6.06
CA GLY A 277 2.91 -20.94 6.98
C GLY A 277 4.27 -20.55 6.40
N ASN A 278 4.35 -20.10 5.14
CA ASN A 278 5.58 -19.63 4.53
C ASN A 278 5.62 -18.10 4.44
N ALA A 279 6.84 -17.55 4.41
CA ALA A 279 7.10 -16.13 4.18
C ALA A 279 7.61 -15.90 2.75
N PHE A 280 7.27 -14.76 2.17
CA PHE A 280 7.58 -14.41 0.79
C PHE A 280 8.07 -12.97 0.68
N LYS A 281 8.84 -12.71 -0.38
CA LYS A 281 9.09 -11.37 -0.91
C LYS A 281 8.49 -11.26 -2.29
N VAL A 282 7.77 -10.20 -2.58
CA VAL A 282 7.18 -9.92 -3.89
C VAL A 282 7.81 -8.67 -4.48
N GLU A 283 8.26 -8.77 -5.74
CA GLU A 283 8.77 -7.66 -6.53
C GLU A 283 7.85 -7.39 -7.73
N VAL A 284 7.45 -6.12 -7.91
CA VAL A 284 6.56 -5.68 -8.99
C VAL A 284 7.23 -4.56 -9.78
N VAL A 285 7.36 -4.75 -11.09
CA VAL A 285 7.96 -3.78 -12.02
C VAL A 285 7.00 -3.53 -13.17
N PRO A 286 6.57 -2.29 -13.46
CA PRO A 286 5.75 -2.04 -14.63
C PRO A 286 6.52 -2.35 -15.91
N THR A 287 5.85 -2.96 -16.88
CA THR A 287 6.43 -3.18 -18.20
C THR A 287 6.59 -1.85 -18.96
N GLY A 288 7.25 -1.89 -20.12
CA GLY A 288 7.33 -0.72 -21.01
C GLY A 288 8.29 0.38 -20.56
N LEU A 289 9.11 0.15 -19.53
CA LEU A 289 10.24 1.00 -19.15
C LEU A 289 11.18 1.25 -20.35
N THR A 290 11.76 2.44 -20.39
CA THR A 290 12.80 2.79 -21.37
C THR A 290 14.13 2.14 -21.02
N ASN A 291 15.04 1.98 -21.98
CA ASN A 291 16.38 1.41 -21.74
C ASN A 291 17.12 2.14 -20.60
N LYS A 292 16.98 3.47 -20.53
CA LYS A 292 17.59 4.28 -19.47
C LYS A 292 16.98 4.00 -18.10
N GLN A 293 15.68 3.71 -18.02
CA GLN A 293 15.02 3.33 -16.77
C GLN A 293 15.43 1.93 -16.34
N LEU A 294 15.62 1.01 -17.28
CA LEU A 294 16.11 -0.34 -16.99
C LEU A 294 17.54 -0.35 -16.39
N GLU A 295 18.36 0.66 -16.66
CA GLU A 295 19.67 0.83 -15.98
C GLU A 295 19.52 1.09 -14.47
N ASN A 296 18.38 1.60 -14.01
CA ASN A 296 18.05 1.87 -12.61
C ASN A 296 16.68 1.29 -12.26
N VAL A 297 16.44 0.02 -12.63
CA VAL A 297 15.12 -0.63 -12.50
C VAL A 297 14.61 -0.67 -11.05
N GLU A 298 15.52 -0.62 -10.07
CA GLU A 298 15.21 -0.58 -8.63
C GLU A 298 14.34 0.64 -8.27
N ASP A 299 14.55 1.80 -8.91
CA ASP A 299 13.73 3.00 -8.71
C ASP A 299 12.28 2.83 -9.21
N TYR A 300 12.04 1.80 -10.02
CA TYR A 300 10.76 1.44 -10.61
C TYR A 300 10.22 0.11 -10.07
N THR A 301 10.88 -0.48 -9.06
CA THR A 301 10.52 -1.77 -8.48
C THR A 301 9.90 -1.58 -7.11
N ILE A 302 8.69 -2.09 -6.91
CA ILE A 302 8.12 -2.24 -5.57
C ILE A 302 8.54 -3.60 -5.02
N SER A 303 9.12 -3.62 -3.83
CA SER A 303 9.50 -4.84 -3.11
C SER A 303 8.84 -4.86 -1.73
N PHE A 304 8.22 -5.98 -1.37
CA PHE A 304 7.51 -6.12 -0.09
C PHE A 304 7.54 -7.56 0.44
N GLU A 305 7.63 -7.69 1.76
CA GLU A 305 7.68 -8.99 2.47
C GLU A 305 6.38 -9.27 3.22
N LEU A 306 5.98 -10.53 3.23
CA LEU A 306 4.72 -10.98 3.83
C LEU A 306 4.80 -12.44 4.28
N GLU A 307 3.89 -12.83 5.17
CA GLU A 307 3.62 -14.21 5.57
C GLU A 307 2.23 -14.64 5.07
N VAL A 308 2.12 -15.85 4.53
CA VAL A 308 0.84 -16.40 4.10
C VAL A 308 0.23 -17.25 5.22
N VAL A 309 -1.04 -17.00 5.53
CA VAL A 309 -1.84 -17.78 6.49
C VAL A 309 -3.11 -18.27 5.81
N GLU A 310 -3.74 -19.29 6.39
CA GLU A 310 -5.06 -19.73 5.93
C GLU A 310 -6.08 -18.61 6.19
N GLY A 311 -6.87 -18.17 5.21
CA GLY A 311 -7.98 -17.24 5.48
C GLY A 311 -8.24 -16.19 4.41
N TYR A 312 -9.18 -15.29 4.73
CA TYR A 312 -9.76 -14.34 3.77
C TYR A 312 -9.21 -12.92 3.92
N ASN A 313 -8.72 -12.36 2.82
CA ASN A 313 -8.27 -10.97 2.68
C ASN A 313 -9.47 -10.01 2.59
N VAL A 314 -9.61 -9.16 3.60
CA VAL A 314 -10.67 -8.15 3.78
C VAL A 314 -10.19 -6.78 3.30
N TYR A 315 -10.95 -6.20 2.37
CA TYR A 315 -10.72 -4.92 1.74
C TYR A 315 -11.85 -3.90 2.00
N ASN A 316 -13.04 -4.36 2.40
CA ASN A 316 -14.15 -3.47 2.72
C ASN A 316 -15.06 -4.03 3.84
N ALA A 317 -15.89 -3.15 4.40
CA ALA A 317 -16.73 -3.48 5.57
C ALA A 317 -17.71 -4.64 5.33
N LYS A 318 -18.22 -4.82 4.11
CA LYS A 318 -19.22 -5.86 3.82
C LYS A 318 -18.64 -7.27 3.93
N GLU A 319 -17.37 -7.43 3.61
CA GLU A 319 -16.65 -8.70 3.67
C GLU A 319 -16.50 -9.23 5.11
N LEU A 320 -16.61 -8.37 6.12
CA LEU A 320 -16.70 -8.79 7.52
C LEU A 320 -17.93 -9.68 7.77
N GLY A 321 -18.94 -9.64 6.91
CA GLY A 321 -20.08 -10.56 6.94
C GLY A 321 -19.67 -12.04 6.87
N TYR A 322 -18.48 -12.40 6.37
CA TYR A 322 -17.98 -13.78 6.42
C TYR A 322 -17.65 -14.27 7.84
N MET A 323 -17.49 -13.36 8.81
CA MET A 323 -17.44 -13.74 10.21
C MET A 323 -18.77 -14.38 10.66
N ASP A 324 -19.91 -13.82 10.19
CA ASP A 324 -21.24 -14.23 10.65
C ASP A 324 -21.58 -15.64 10.20
N ASN A 325 -21.71 -16.59 11.12
CA ASN A 325 -22.07 -17.97 10.83
C ASN A 325 -23.33 -18.45 11.58
N ARG A 326 -24.22 -17.54 11.96
CA ARG A 326 -25.47 -17.91 12.62
C ARG A 326 -26.31 -18.82 11.73
N ALA A 327 -26.79 -19.92 12.30
CA ALA A 327 -27.56 -20.91 11.55
C ALA A 327 -29.08 -20.70 11.59
N ASN A 328 -29.60 -19.96 12.58
CA ASN A 328 -31.03 -19.79 12.80
C ASN A 328 -31.37 -18.44 13.46
N GLY A 329 -32.65 -18.07 13.38
CA GLY A 329 -33.17 -16.83 13.97
C GLY A 329 -33.21 -15.65 13.00
N ALA A 330 -33.86 -14.57 13.43
CA ALA A 330 -34.10 -13.40 12.59
C ALA A 330 -32.81 -12.69 12.16
N GLU A 331 -31.78 -12.70 12.99
CA GLU A 331 -30.48 -12.13 12.66
C GLU A 331 -29.74 -12.97 11.60
N ALA A 332 -29.83 -14.30 11.67
CA ALA A 332 -29.30 -15.19 10.64
C ALA A 332 -30.01 -14.97 9.29
N ASP A 333 -31.35 -14.84 9.30
CA ASP A 333 -32.13 -14.53 8.10
C ASP A 333 -31.71 -13.18 7.50
N ALA A 334 -31.49 -12.17 8.35
CA ALA A 334 -31.03 -10.85 7.93
C ALA A 334 -29.63 -10.88 7.30
N TRP A 335 -28.68 -11.61 7.89
CA TRP A 335 -27.34 -11.79 7.32
C TRP A 335 -27.36 -12.59 6.02
N ASN A 336 -28.14 -13.66 5.94
CA ASN A 336 -28.30 -14.43 4.71
C ASN A 336 -28.86 -13.56 3.57
N ALA A 337 -29.85 -12.72 3.86
CA ALA A 337 -30.37 -11.75 2.90
C ALA A 337 -29.32 -10.70 2.48
N PHE A 338 -28.56 -10.17 3.45
CA PHE A 338 -27.49 -9.21 3.21
C PHE A 338 -26.37 -9.79 2.34
N LYS A 339 -25.87 -10.99 2.67
CA LYS A 339 -24.84 -11.70 1.92
C LYS A 339 -25.28 -11.93 0.48
N LYS A 340 -26.49 -12.44 0.28
CA LYS A 340 -27.09 -12.62 -1.05
C LYS A 340 -27.18 -11.31 -1.84
N ALA A 341 -27.59 -10.21 -1.20
CA ALA A 341 -27.71 -8.90 -1.85
C ALA A 341 -26.34 -8.30 -2.25
N ASN A 342 -25.26 -8.69 -1.58
CA ASN A 342 -23.90 -8.19 -1.80
C ASN A 342 -22.97 -9.23 -2.46
N ASN A 343 -23.52 -10.31 -3.03
CA ASN A 343 -22.75 -11.39 -3.68
C ASN A 343 -21.70 -12.06 -2.79
N LEU A 344 -21.99 -12.18 -1.50
CA LEU A 344 -21.17 -12.94 -0.55
C LEU A 344 -21.75 -14.36 -0.41
N ALA A 345 -20.88 -15.36 -0.32
CA ALA A 345 -21.30 -16.74 -0.08
C ALA A 345 -21.88 -16.90 1.34
N SER A 346 -23.07 -17.52 1.45
CA SER A 346 -23.76 -17.69 2.73
C SER A 346 -23.22 -18.84 3.57
N ASP A 347 -22.55 -19.80 2.94
CA ASP A 347 -22.06 -21.06 3.49
C ASP A 347 -20.53 -21.12 3.62
N TYR A 348 -19.86 -19.97 3.45
CA TYR A 348 -18.42 -19.86 3.57
C TYR A 348 -18.03 -19.07 4.83
N PHE A 349 -17.14 -19.67 5.62
CA PHE A 349 -16.73 -19.19 6.95
C PHE A 349 -15.22 -19.40 7.12
N PRO A 350 -14.38 -18.38 6.85
CA PRO A 350 -12.93 -18.53 6.87
C PRO A 350 -12.40 -18.78 8.29
N THR A 351 -11.20 -19.34 8.39
CA THR A 351 -10.46 -19.50 9.65
C THR A 351 -9.84 -18.19 10.13
N ASN A 352 -9.47 -17.29 9.22
CA ASN A 352 -8.97 -15.96 9.56
C ASN A 352 -9.61 -14.89 8.67
N LEU A 353 -9.83 -13.70 9.23
CA LEU A 353 -10.08 -12.48 8.47
C LEU A 353 -8.85 -11.58 8.56
N ILE A 354 -8.28 -11.21 7.42
CA ILE A 354 -7.02 -10.46 7.33
C ILE A 354 -7.28 -9.09 6.72
N PHE A 355 -6.97 -8.02 7.44
CA PHE A 355 -7.20 -6.65 6.97
C PHE A 355 -6.06 -6.19 6.07
N HIS A 356 -6.41 -5.54 4.96
CA HIS A 356 -5.43 -4.92 4.06
C HIS A 356 -5.59 -3.41 3.93
N LYS A 357 -6.58 -2.82 4.61
CA LYS A 357 -6.95 -1.41 4.51
C LYS A 357 -7.60 -0.94 5.80
N ASN A 358 -7.66 0.38 5.99
CA ASN A 358 -8.58 0.96 6.94
C ASN A 358 -10.03 0.75 6.49
N ILE A 359 -10.90 0.36 7.41
CA ILE A 359 -12.32 0.09 7.17
C ILE A 359 -13.16 0.97 8.09
N ASP A 360 -14.10 1.69 7.51
CA ASP A 360 -15.15 2.42 8.21
C ASP A 360 -16.48 1.72 7.96
N ILE A 361 -17.11 1.20 9.02
CA ILE A 361 -18.43 0.58 8.97
C ILE A 361 -19.48 1.67 8.98
N THR A 362 -20.39 1.60 8.00
CA THR A 362 -21.60 2.42 7.94
C THR A 362 -22.85 1.55 8.06
N VAL A 363 -24.01 2.18 8.27
CA VAL A 363 -25.31 1.49 8.28
C VAL A 363 -25.62 0.73 6.98
N ASN A 364 -24.97 1.07 5.86
CA ASN A 364 -25.15 0.39 4.57
C ASN A 364 -24.31 -0.88 4.42
N ASP A 365 -23.36 -1.09 5.32
CA ASP A 365 -22.47 -2.26 5.33
C ASP A 365 -22.99 -3.36 6.24
N LEU A 366 -24.19 -3.17 6.81
CA LEU A 366 -24.82 -4.07 7.77
C LEU A 366 -26.26 -4.38 7.36
N PRO A 367 -26.83 -5.51 7.81
CA PRO A 367 -28.25 -5.76 7.73
C PRO A 367 -29.05 -4.63 8.42
N GLY A 368 -30.01 -4.04 7.70
CA GLY A 368 -30.89 -3.00 8.25
C GLY A 368 -31.70 -3.45 9.47
N TYR A 369 -31.80 -4.76 9.70
CA TYR A 369 -32.45 -5.38 10.86
C TYR A 369 -31.92 -4.86 12.21
N PHE A 370 -30.63 -4.53 12.28
CA PHE A 370 -29.97 -4.10 13.52
C PHE A 370 -30.30 -2.66 13.94
N PHE A 371 -31.06 -1.91 13.13
CA PHE A 371 -31.36 -0.51 13.37
C PHE A 371 -32.87 -0.27 13.42
N TYR A 372 -33.30 0.70 14.24
CA TYR A 372 -34.71 1.08 14.28
C TYR A 372 -35.14 1.85 13.03
N THR A 373 -36.24 1.42 12.45
CA THR A 373 -36.89 2.08 11.32
C THR A 373 -38.05 2.97 11.76
N ALA A 374 -38.53 3.85 10.88
CA ALA A 374 -39.70 4.68 11.16
C ALA A 374 -41.00 3.87 11.32
N GLU A 375 -41.04 2.63 10.82
CA GLU A 375 -42.20 1.73 10.92
C GLU A 375 -42.28 1.04 12.28
N GLU A 376 -41.13 0.83 12.93
CA GLU A 376 -41.02 0.20 14.24
C GLU A 376 -41.20 1.18 15.41
N LEU A 377 -41.14 2.48 15.13
CA LEU A 377 -41.20 3.54 16.13
C LEU A 377 -42.52 4.31 16.06
N ASN A 378 -43.00 4.78 17.22
CA ASN A 378 -44.14 5.67 17.27
C ASN A 378 -43.65 7.15 17.27
N LYS A 379 -44.16 7.96 16.33
CA LYS A 379 -43.81 9.39 16.21
C LYS A 379 -44.12 10.23 17.45
N SER A 380 -44.99 9.75 18.35
CA SER A 380 -45.25 10.42 19.62
C SER A 380 -44.25 10.08 20.73
N ASP A 381 -43.36 9.10 20.52
CA ASP A 381 -42.35 8.71 21.50
C ASP A 381 -41.41 9.89 21.79
N SER A 382 -41.11 10.12 23.07
CA SER A 382 -40.29 11.25 23.51
C SER A 382 -38.87 11.22 22.94
N ASP A 383 -38.38 10.02 22.60
CA ASP A 383 -37.04 9.78 22.06
C ASP A 383 -37.05 9.48 20.55
N TYR A 384 -38.18 9.62 19.83
CA TYR A 384 -38.33 9.21 18.42
C TYR A 384 -37.15 9.63 17.53
N ASN A 385 -36.75 10.90 17.60
CA ASN A 385 -35.65 11.44 16.77
C ASN A 385 -34.29 10.81 17.11
N ARG A 386 -34.09 10.43 18.37
CA ARG A 386 -32.88 9.75 18.85
C ARG A 386 -32.91 8.28 18.46
N ALA A 387 -34.06 7.62 18.62
CA ALA A 387 -34.25 6.21 18.28
C ALA A 387 -34.19 5.93 16.77
N LEU A 388 -34.66 6.84 15.91
CA LEU A 388 -34.69 6.59 14.47
C LEU A 388 -33.27 6.39 13.87
N GLY A 389 -33.03 5.18 13.33
CA GLY A 389 -31.75 4.75 12.81
C GLY A 389 -30.69 4.44 13.88
N SER A 390 -31.06 4.46 15.17
CA SER A 390 -30.20 3.99 16.25
C SER A 390 -30.09 2.46 16.21
N MET A 391 -29.00 1.95 16.78
CA MET A 391 -28.79 0.53 16.94
C MET A 391 -29.79 -0.03 17.97
N LYS A 392 -30.35 -1.20 17.67
CA LYS A 392 -31.19 -1.95 18.61
C LYS A 392 -30.33 -2.56 19.71
N ASP A 393 -30.91 -2.76 20.88
CA ASP A 393 -30.23 -3.51 21.93
C ASP A 393 -30.23 -5.02 21.64
N TYR A 394 -29.36 -5.78 22.33
CA TYR A 394 -29.19 -7.24 22.21
C TYR A 394 -28.84 -7.76 20.82
N VAL A 395 -28.44 -6.89 19.88
CA VAL A 395 -27.95 -7.33 18.58
C VAL A 395 -26.47 -7.66 18.65
N ASP A 396 -26.10 -8.83 18.14
CA ASP A 396 -24.71 -9.19 17.91
C ASP A 396 -24.40 -8.97 16.43
N ILE A 397 -23.70 -7.90 16.08
CA ILE A 397 -23.53 -7.48 14.67
C ILE A 397 -22.82 -8.60 13.90
N TYR A 398 -21.60 -8.93 14.28
CA TYR A 398 -20.85 -10.05 13.70
C TYR A 398 -20.74 -11.18 14.72
N PHE A 399 -21.35 -12.33 14.41
CA PHE A 399 -21.43 -13.46 15.32
C PHE A 399 -20.65 -14.67 14.80
N ARG A 400 -19.76 -15.22 15.62
CA ARG A 400 -19.03 -16.45 15.32
C ARG A 400 -19.31 -17.51 16.39
N ASN A 401 -20.01 -18.57 16.00
CA ASN A 401 -20.10 -19.81 16.76
C ASN A 401 -18.94 -20.74 16.38
N LEU A 402 -18.14 -21.16 17.37
CA LEU A 402 -17.00 -22.04 17.22
C LEU A 402 -17.34 -23.46 17.64
N GLU A 403 -17.12 -24.40 16.73
CA GLU A 403 -17.22 -25.83 17.01
C GLU A 403 -15.99 -26.34 17.81
N GLU A 404 -16.03 -27.60 18.24
CA GLU A 404 -14.92 -28.21 18.99
C GLU A 404 -13.58 -28.10 18.25
N ASN A 405 -12.55 -27.61 18.95
CA ASN A 405 -11.19 -27.37 18.44
C ASN A 405 -11.11 -26.41 17.24
N GLN A 406 -12.17 -25.68 16.92
CA GLN A 406 -12.13 -24.68 15.86
C GLN A 406 -11.37 -23.43 16.30
N THR A 407 -10.61 -22.84 15.38
CA THR A 407 -9.94 -21.56 15.59
C THR A 407 -10.51 -20.51 14.65
N PHE A 408 -10.69 -19.28 15.13
CA PHE A 408 -11.00 -18.12 14.31
C PHE A 408 -10.22 -16.88 14.73
N ASN A 409 -9.51 -16.22 13.81
CA ASN A 409 -8.79 -14.99 14.16
C ASN A 409 -9.14 -13.81 13.25
N ILE A 410 -9.03 -12.62 13.81
CA ILE A 410 -9.04 -11.35 13.09
C ILE A 410 -7.63 -10.78 13.14
N LEU A 411 -6.97 -10.69 11.99
CA LEU A 411 -5.60 -10.22 11.83
C LEU A 411 -5.61 -8.84 11.18
N GLY A 412 -5.29 -7.82 11.97
CA GLY A 412 -5.52 -6.43 11.60
C GLY A 412 -4.44 -5.77 10.74
N ASN A 413 -3.24 -6.34 10.62
CA ASN A 413 -2.09 -5.73 9.93
C ASN A 413 -1.90 -4.23 10.28
N TYR A 414 -2.09 -3.86 11.54
CA TYR A 414 -2.02 -2.47 12.04
C TYR A 414 -3.01 -1.50 11.39
N TYR A 415 -4.06 -1.98 10.72
CA TYR A 415 -5.09 -1.13 10.13
C TYR A 415 -6.17 -0.73 11.14
N LYS A 416 -7.02 0.20 10.72
CA LYS A 416 -8.16 0.72 11.49
C LYS A 416 -9.45 -0.01 11.11
N LEU A 417 -10.27 -0.31 12.11
CA LEU A 417 -11.69 -0.61 11.97
C LEU A 417 -12.50 0.41 12.77
N SER A 418 -13.30 1.25 12.10
CA SER A 418 -14.15 2.25 12.75
C SER A 418 -15.61 1.89 12.63
N ALA A 419 -16.34 1.93 13.75
CA ALA A 419 -17.79 1.87 13.81
C ALA A 419 -18.39 3.18 14.35
N GLU A 420 -17.60 4.25 14.41
CA GLU A 420 -17.98 5.54 15.00
C GLU A 420 -19.20 6.20 14.34
N THR A 421 -19.47 5.84 13.08
CA THR A 421 -20.60 6.40 12.33
C THR A 421 -21.94 5.75 12.68
N LEU A 422 -21.92 4.60 13.36
CA LEU A 422 -23.12 3.93 13.84
C LEU A 422 -23.71 4.71 15.00
N LYS A 423 -25.01 4.95 14.98
CA LYS A 423 -25.69 5.62 16.10
C LYS A 423 -25.70 4.73 17.34
N GLU A 424 -25.54 5.37 18.50
CA GLU A 424 -25.56 4.76 19.83
C GLU A 424 -26.84 3.91 20.03
N VAL A 425 -26.80 2.96 20.97
CA VAL A 425 -28.01 2.29 21.47
C VAL A 425 -28.69 3.23 22.45
N VAL A 426 -30.01 3.43 22.30
CA VAL A 426 -30.72 4.49 23.02
C VAL A 426 -31.99 4.02 23.73
N ARG A 427 -32.29 2.72 23.62
CA ARG A 427 -33.40 2.02 24.24
C ARG A 427 -32.90 0.68 24.78
N ASP A 428 -33.32 0.35 26.00
CA ASP A 428 -33.04 -0.94 26.65
C ASP A 428 -34.21 -1.89 26.38
N GLU A 429 -33.95 -3.06 25.80
CA GLU A 429 -34.98 -4.02 25.36
C GLU A 429 -36.12 -3.37 24.52
N GLY A 430 -35.76 -2.36 23.74
CA GLY A 430 -36.69 -1.56 22.92
C GLY A 430 -37.65 -0.64 23.68
N GLN A 431 -37.48 -0.52 24.99
CA GLN A 431 -38.21 0.42 25.83
C GLN A 431 -37.51 1.79 25.89
N ILE A 432 -38.31 2.84 26.03
CA ILE A 432 -37.77 4.20 26.24
C ILE A 432 -37.13 4.25 27.62
N THR A 433 -35.82 4.47 27.65
CA THR A 433 -35.04 4.56 28.88
C THR A 433 -34.80 6.03 29.25
N PRO A 434 -34.84 6.40 30.56
CA PRO A 434 -34.43 7.72 31.00
C PRO A 434 -33.03 8.12 30.51
N GLU A 435 -32.81 9.42 30.33
CA GLU A 435 -31.50 9.94 29.92
C GLU A 435 -30.41 9.55 30.93
N GLY A 436 -29.29 9.04 30.43
CA GLY A 436 -28.19 8.54 31.27
C GLY A 436 -28.33 7.08 31.69
N GLU A 437 -29.51 6.47 31.61
CA GLU A 437 -29.76 5.14 32.19
C GLU A 437 -29.80 4.02 31.14
N VAL A 438 -29.40 4.28 29.90
CA VAL A 438 -29.37 3.25 28.84
C VAL A 438 -28.26 2.24 29.13
N ILE A 439 -28.66 0.98 29.29
CA ILE A 439 -27.76 -0.18 29.29
C ILE A 439 -27.75 -0.73 27.87
N SER A 440 -26.57 -1.10 27.38
CA SER A 440 -26.44 -1.73 26.07
C SER A 440 -25.75 -3.09 26.15
N HIS A 441 -26.36 -4.03 25.45
CA HIS A 441 -25.92 -5.40 25.20
C HIS A 441 -25.55 -5.62 23.73
N ALA A 442 -25.70 -4.61 22.88
CA ALA A 442 -25.34 -4.71 21.47
C ALA A 442 -23.82 -4.85 21.32
N SER A 443 -23.37 -5.85 20.56
CA SER A 443 -21.94 -6.12 20.36
C SER A 443 -21.54 -5.97 18.90
N LEU A 444 -20.34 -5.43 18.66
CA LEU A 444 -19.74 -5.45 17.33
C LEU A 444 -19.32 -6.88 16.99
N PHE A 445 -18.60 -7.53 17.90
CA PHE A 445 -18.17 -8.91 17.76
C PHE A 445 -18.72 -9.79 18.89
N ARG A 446 -19.28 -10.94 18.51
CA ARG A 446 -19.68 -12.00 19.43
C ARG A 446 -18.95 -13.28 19.04
N MET A 447 -18.16 -13.81 19.98
CA MET A 447 -17.57 -15.16 19.89
C MET A 447 -18.31 -16.06 20.86
N GLU A 448 -18.86 -17.16 20.36
CA GLU A 448 -19.57 -18.15 21.16
C GLU A 448 -19.13 -19.56 20.75
N GLY A 449 -19.36 -20.56 21.60
CA GLY A 449 -19.26 -21.96 21.19
C GLY A 449 -18.51 -22.84 22.19
N SER A 450 -17.82 -23.86 21.66
CA SER A 450 -17.13 -24.86 22.47
C SER A 450 -16.00 -24.26 23.30
N GLU A 451 -15.86 -24.72 24.55
CA GLU A 451 -14.72 -24.41 25.43
C GLU A 451 -13.36 -24.89 24.85
N THR A 452 -13.37 -25.82 23.90
CA THR A 452 -12.15 -26.26 23.20
C THR A 452 -11.83 -25.42 21.96
N GLY A 453 -12.74 -24.56 21.54
CA GLY A 453 -12.50 -23.59 20.48
C GLY A 453 -11.62 -22.44 20.95
N SER A 454 -11.03 -21.72 20.01
CA SER A 454 -10.21 -20.54 20.31
C SER A 454 -10.42 -19.42 19.30
N SER A 455 -10.25 -18.18 19.75
CA SER A 455 -10.29 -17.02 18.86
C SER A 455 -9.35 -15.91 19.28
N SER A 456 -8.99 -15.05 18.33
CA SER A 456 -8.21 -13.86 18.64
C SER A 456 -8.53 -12.65 17.76
N ILE A 457 -8.23 -11.47 18.29
CA ILE A 457 -8.13 -10.23 17.52
C ILE A 457 -6.72 -9.69 17.72
N GLN A 458 -6.01 -9.41 16.64
CA GLN A 458 -4.60 -9.02 16.70
C GLN A 458 -4.29 -7.82 15.83
N ASN A 459 -3.41 -6.92 16.32
CA ASN A 459 -2.84 -5.83 15.53
C ASN A 459 -3.88 -4.92 14.86
N LEU A 460 -4.99 -4.61 15.54
CA LEU A 460 -6.07 -3.79 14.98
C LEU A 460 -6.32 -2.54 15.83
N ASN A 461 -6.57 -1.40 15.16
CA ASN A 461 -7.03 -0.17 15.79
C ASN A 461 -8.55 -0.04 15.64
N MET A 462 -9.29 -0.21 16.72
CA MET A 462 -10.75 -0.29 16.73
C MET A 462 -11.36 0.95 17.37
N ILE A 463 -12.35 1.56 16.70
CA ILE A 463 -13.03 2.75 17.20
C ILE A 463 -14.53 2.49 17.26
N GLY A 464 -15.12 2.63 18.43
CA GLY A 464 -16.56 2.49 18.65
C GLY A 464 -17.33 3.81 18.52
N ASN A 465 -18.62 3.75 18.87
CA ASN A 465 -19.54 4.89 18.78
C ASN A 465 -19.92 5.55 20.11
N ALA A 466 -19.30 5.12 21.21
CA ALA A 466 -19.61 5.57 22.57
C ALA A 466 -18.35 6.13 23.25
N PRO A 467 -17.93 7.36 22.89
CA PRO A 467 -16.82 8.03 23.55
C PRO A 467 -17.21 8.42 24.97
N ARG A 468 -16.24 8.39 25.89
CA ARG A 468 -16.41 8.96 27.23
C ARG A 468 -16.77 10.44 27.12
N VAL A 469 -17.94 10.79 27.64
CA VAL A 469 -18.40 12.17 27.81
C VAL A 469 -19.16 12.33 29.12
N GLU A 470 -19.11 13.51 29.72
CA GLU A 470 -19.90 13.85 30.92
C GLU A 470 -21.39 14.13 30.60
N ASN A 471 -21.80 13.99 29.33
CA ASN A 471 -23.18 14.20 28.90
C ASN A 471 -23.98 12.89 28.92
N ASN A 472 -24.82 12.73 29.94
CA ASN A 472 -25.68 11.56 30.16
C ASN A 472 -26.61 11.22 28.97
N ILE A 473 -26.95 12.17 28.09
CA ILE A 473 -27.81 11.88 26.92
C ILE A 473 -27.14 10.90 25.95
N LYS A 474 -25.79 10.87 25.93
CA LYS A 474 -24.97 9.99 25.09
C LYS A 474 -24.68 8.62 25.73
N ALA A 475 -25.44 8.24 26.75
CA ALA A 475 -25.32 6.90 27.31
C ALA A 475 -25.81 5.83 26.32
N GLY A 476 -25.23 4.65 26.44
CA GLY A 476 -25.44 3.53 25.51
C GLY A 476 -24.39 3.51 24.39
N GLY A 477 -24.56 2.58 23.46
CA GLY A 477 -23.60 2.30 22.38
C GLY A 477 -23.01 0.91 22.48
N GLN A 478 -22.15 0.54 21.55
CA GLN A 478 -21.83 -0.87 21.34
C GLN A 478 -20.68 -1.37 22.22
N ILE A 479 -20.78 -2.63 22.59
CA ILE A 479 -19.69 -3.44 23.14
C ILE A 479 -18.75 -3.79 21.97
N LEU A 480 -17.43 -3.65 22.12
CA LEU A 480 -16.51 -4.09 21.06
C LEU A 480 -16.59 -5.61 20.88
N ILE A 481 -16.33 -6.38 21.94
CA ILE A 481 -16.37 -7.84 21.84
C ILE A 481 -16.96 -8.51 23.08
N LYS A 482 -17.79 -9.53 22.85
CA LYS A 482 -18.34 -10.43 23.85
C LYS A 482 -17.93 -11.87 23.54
N VAL A 483 -17.45 -12.60 24.55
CA VAL A 483 -16.92 -13.97 24.40
C VAL A 483 -17.61 -14.90 25.40
N GLU A 484 -18.20 -16.00 24.91
CA GLU A 484 -18.87 -17.01 25.75
C GLU A 484 -18.49 -18.44 25.33
N GLY A 485 -17.67 -19.11 26.15
CA GLY A 485 -17.23 -20.49 25.91
C GLY A 485 -15.76 -20.62 25.48
N PRO A 486 -15.40 -20.29 24.23
CA PRO A 486 -14.06 -20.54 23.68
C PRO A 486 -13.00 -19.68 24.35
N ALA A 487 -11.75 -20.13 24.24
CA ALA A 487 -10.61 -19.30 24.65
C ALA A 487 -10.51 -18.06 23.75
N PHE A 488 -10.11 -16.92 24.32
CA PHE A 488 -9.96 -15.68 23.56
C PHE A 488 -8.67 -14.94 23.90
N THR A 489 -8.01 -14.42 22.86
CA THR A 489 -6.84 -13.54 22.99
C THR A 489 -7.04 -12.23 22.22
N ALA A 490 -6.97 -11.09 22.92
CA ALA A 490 -6.71 -9.81 22.31
C ALA A 490 -5.20 -9.53 22.38
N TYR A 491 -4.54 -9.38 21.23
CA TYR A 491 -3.11 -9.11 21.17
C TYR A 491 -2.82 -7.80 20.44
N ASN A 492 -2.04 -6.92 21.05
CA ASN A 492 -1.49 -5.74 20.39
C ASN A 492 -2.57 -4.90 19.66
N ASN A 493 -3.68 -4.65 20.34
CA ASN A 493 -4.80 -3.89 19.78
C ASN A 493 -4.85 -2.49 20.38
N LEU A 494 -5.35 -1.53 19.60
CA LEU A 494 -5.82 -0.24 20.10
C LEU A 494 -7.34 -0.27 20.06
N ALA A 495 -8.00 0.20 21.12
CA ALA A 495 -9.44 0.32 21.17
C ALA A 495 -9.84 1.67 21.79
N ALA A 496 -10.82 2.35 21.20
CA ALA A 496 -11.33 3.58 21.77
C ALA A 496 -12.84 3.73 21.57
N CYS A 497 -13.47 4.49 22.46
CA CYS A 497 -14.85 4.94 22.29
C CYS A 497 -15.89 3.80 22.19
N PHE A 498 -15.72 2.71 22.94
CA PHE A 498 -16.75 1.68 23.09
C PHE A 498 -17.55 1.87 24.36
N PHE A 499 -18.79 1.37 24.41
CA PHE A 499 -19.54 1.34 25.64
C PHE A 499 -18.82 0.43 26.64
N ILE A 500 -18.61 -0.83 26.26
CA ILE A 500 -17.70 -1.76 26.92
C ILE A 500 -16.69 -2.27 25.89
N THR A 501 -15.39 -2.30 26.21
CA THR A 501 -14.41 -2.76 25.22
C THR A 501 -14.34 -4.30 25.16
N TYR A 502 -14.16 -4.97 26.29
CA TYR A 502 -14.01 -6.42 26.35
C TYR A 502 -14.99 -7.02 27.34
N PHE A 503 -15.80 -7.97 26.89
CA PHE A 503 -16.82 -8.61 27.73
C PHE A 503 -16.61 -10.14 27.76
N PRO A 504 -15.73 -10.64 28.65
CA PRO A 504 -15.69 -12.06 28.98
C PRO A 504 -16.97 -12.46 29.72
N ASN A 505 -17.76 -13.32 29.08
CA ASN A 505 -19.08 -13.77 29.52
C ASN A 505 -19.01 -15.27 29.85
N TYR A 506 -18.88 -15.62 31.13
CA TYR A 506 -18.70 -16.99 31.62
C TYR A 506 -17.64 -17.81 30.89
N THR A 507 -16.55 -17.18 30.48
CA THR A 507 -15.44 -17.89 29.83
C THR A 507 -14.60 -18.58 30.91
N PHE A 508 -14.64 -19.92 30.97
CA PHE A 508 -13.94 -20.73 31.99
C PHE A 508 -12.60 -21.31 31.51
N THR A 509 -12.29 -21.12 30.24
CA THR A 509 -11.09 -21.63 29.56
C THR A 509 -9.93 -20.67 29.74
N GLU A 510 -9.96 -19.54 29.05
CA GLU A 510 -8.99 -18.45 29.14
C GLU A 510 -9.48 -17.22 28.38
N PHE A 511 -9.34 -16.03 28.98
CA PHE A 511 -9.50 -14.75 28.30
C PHE A 511 -8.26 -13.90 28.55
N VAL A 512 -7.47 -13.65 27.51
CA VAL A 512 -6.19 -12.94 27.60
C VAL A 512 -6.27 -11.64 26.82
N MET A 513 -5.79 -10.58 27.46
CA MET A 513 -5.40 -9.35 26.80
C MET A 513 -3.90 -9.17 27.00
N ASP A 514 -3.14 -9.08 25.91
CA ASP A 514 -1.70 -8.83 25.95
C ASP A 514 -1.34 -7.68 25.02
N LYS A 515 -0.60 -6.69 25.56
CA LYS A 515 -0.16 -5.52 24.79
C LYS A 515 -1.32 -4.70 24.21
N CYS A 516 -2.45 -4.61 24.89
CA CYS A 516 -3.60 -3.84 24.40
C CYS A 516 -3.65 -2.42 24.99
N LYS A 517 -4.14 -1.46 24.20
CA LYS A 517 -4.50 -0.13 24.66
C LYS A 517 -6.00 0.08 24.54
N ALA A 518 -6.63 0.62 25.58
CA ALA A 518 -8.04 0.97 25.59
C ALA A 518 -8.23 2.39 26.16
N TYR A 519 -8.93 3.25 25.43
CA TYR A 519 -9.15 4.65 25.82
C TYR A 519 -10.59 5.09 25.69
N ASP A 520 -10.98 6.02 26.55
CA ASP A 520 -12.19 6.84 26.36
C ASP A 520 -13.46 6.01 26.12
N SER A 521 -13.58 4.84 26.76
CA SER A 521 -14.81 4.05 26.76
C SER A 521 -15.87 4.71 27.62
N PHE A 522 -17.13 4.69 27.16
CA PHE A 522 -18.22 5.31 27.91
C PHE A 522 -18.47 4.64 29.27
N ASN A 523 -18.50 3.30 29.35
CA ASN A 523 -18.78 2.57 30.60
C ASN A 523 -17.51 1.98 31.22
N SER A 524 -16.94 0.94 30.63
CA SER A 524 -15.78 0.24 31.20
C SER A 524 -14.91 -0.37 30.10
N PHE A 525 -13.66 -0.67 30.42
CA PHE A 525 -12.80 -1.36 29.48
C PHE A 525 -13.07 -2.86 29.50
N VAL A 526 -13.22 -3.45 30.69
CA VAL A 526 -13.53 -4.87 30.82
C VAL A 526 -14.77 -5.07 31.68
N TYR A 527 -15.74 -5.83 31.18
CA TYR A 527 -16.88 -6.29 31.95
C TYR A 527 -16.85 -7.81 32.06
N ASN A 528 -16.33 -8.33 33.17
CA ASN A 528 -16.23 -9.76 33.43
C ASN A 528 -17.50 -10.26 34.12
N TRP A 529 -18.36 -10.91 33.34
CA TRP A 529 -19.58 -11.52 33.85
C TRP A 529 -19.33 -13.00 34.20
N GLY A 530 -18.79 -13.24 35.40
CA GLY A 530 -18.59 -14.57 35.96
C GLY A 530 -17.54 -15.47 35.27
N SER A 531 -16.57 -14.91 34.55
CA SER A 531 -15.47 -15.63 33.89
C SER A 531 -14.28 -15.83 34.85
N ASP A 532 -13.82 -17.08 34.94
CA ASP A 532 -12.87 -17.53 35.97
C ASP A 532 -11.41 -17.19 35.66
N LYS A 533 -11.03 -17.07 34.39
CA LYS A 533 -9.62 -16.96 33.98
C LYS A 533 -9.39 -15.78 33.05
N VAL A 534 -9.46 -14.57 33.61
CA VAL A 534 -9.17 -13.33 32.88
C VAL A 534 -7.76 -12.86 33.20
N THR A 535 -6.92 -12.71 32.18
CA THR A 535 -5.56 -12.17 32.31
C THR A 535 -5.41 -10.92 31.45
N ILE A 536 -4.92 -9.84 32.05
CA ILE A 536 -4.61 -8.58 31.37
C ILE A 536 -3.13 -8.30 31.60
N LYS A 537 -2.35 -8.21 30.53
CA LYS A 537 -0.89 -8.15 30.60
C LYS A 537 -0.36 -7.08 29.65
N ASP A 538 0.62 -6.30 30.13
CA ASP A 538 1.30 -5.29 29.33
C ASP A 538 0.33 -4.29 28.66
N CYS A 539 -0.78 -3.97 29.34
CA CYS A 539 -1.87 -3.16 28.77
C CYS A 539 -1.86 -1.72 29.28
N GLU A 540 -2.49 -0.81 28.54
CA GLU A 540 -2.80 0.55 28.98
C GLU A 540 -4.31 0.81 28.85
N MET A 541 -4.96 1.13 29.96
CA MET A 541 -6.40 1.34 30.04
C MET A 541 -6.68 2.65 30.75
N ILE A 542 -6.99 3.70 29.98
CA ILE A 542 -7.06 5.07 30.51
C ILE A 542 -8.34 5.75 30.06
N GLY A 543 -9.11 6.23 31.05
CA GLY A 543 -10.19 7.17 30.83
C GLY A 543 -11.52 6.53 30.47
N ALA A 544 -11.93 5.45 31.13
CA ALA A 544 -13.32 5.00 31.06
C ALA A 544 -14.25 5.96 31.80
N GLY A 545 -15.54 6.01 31.45
CA GLY A 545 -16.57 6.72 32.22
C GLY A 545 -17.05 5.96 33.47
N GLY A 546 -16.54 4.76 33.70
CA GLY A 546 -16.78 3.92 34.88
C GLY A 546 -15.49 3.26 35.37
N PRO A 547 -15.51 2.13 36.11
CA PRO A 547 -14.28 1.47 36.51
C PRO A 547 -13.52 0.98 35.28
N VAL A 548 -12.22 0.77 35.43
CA VAL A 548 -11.45 0.04 34.41
C VAL A 548 -12.07 -1.35 34.19
N ILE A 549 -12.43 -2.04 35.28
CA ILE A 549 -13.06 -3.37 35.24
C ILE A 549 -14.32 -3.42 36.12
N VAL A 550 -15.39 -3.99 35.57
CA VAL A 550 -16.51 -4.53 36.36
C VAL A 550 -16.37 -6.05 36.43
N GLN A 551 -16.53 -6.61 37.63
CA GLN A 551 -16.56 -8.05 37.87
C GLN A 551 -17.89 -8.43 38.53
N ASP A 552 -18.55 -9.44 37.99
CA ASP A 552 -19.76 -9.99 38.57
C ASP A 552 -19.51 -11.39 39.12
N HIS A 553 -19.85 -11.57 40.39
CA HIS A 553 -20.17 -12.90 40.90
C HIS A 553 -21.61 -13.22 40.49
N VAL A 554 -21.73 -14.03 39.46
CA VAL A 554 -23.04 -14.38 38.91
C VAL A 554 -23.68 -15.49 39.73
N ARG A 555 -24.97 -15.31 40.01
CA ARG A 555 -25.81 -16.30 40.71
C ARG A 555 -25.18 -16.75 42.04
N PRO A 556 -24.76 -15.82 42.92
CA PRO A 556 -23.99 -16.13 44.12
C PRO A 556 -24.77 -16.95 45.16
N LEU A 557 -26.10 -16.94 45.06
CA LEU A 557 -26.99 -17.68 45.95
C LEU A 557 -27.29 -19.11 45.48
N GLU A 558 -26.81 -19.51 44.30
CA GLU A 558 -26.97 -20.89 43.83
C GLU A 558 -26.16 -21.87 44.69
N ALA A 559 -26.65 -23.11 44.78
CA ALA A 559 -26.08 -24.13 45.67
C ALA A 559 -24.65 -24.55 45.27
N ASP A 560 -24.28 -24.41 43.99
CA ASP A 560 -22.92 -24.63 43.48
C ASP A 560 -21.99 -23.44 43.76
N GLY A 561 -22.51 -22.35 44.32
CA GLY A 561 -21.79 -21.12 44.59
C GLY A 561 -21.71 -20.16 43.40
N GLY A 562 -22.46 -20.40 42.32
CA GLY A 562 -22.52 -19.50 41.16
C GLY A 562 -21.24 -19.49 40.32
N LYS A 563 -21.10 -18.47 39.47
CA LYS A 563 -19.93 -18.28 38.58
C LYS A 563 -19.08 -17.12 39.06
N VAL A 564 -17.86 -17.43 39.46
CA VAL A 564 -16.97 -16.52 40.17
C VAL A 564 -15.97 -15.90 39.20
N ALA A 565 -15.78 -14.58 39.30
CA ALA A 565 -14.83 -13.86 38.48
C ALA A 565 -13.44 -13.80 39.12
N HIS A 566 -12.40 -14.26 38.43
CA HIS A 566 -11.01 -14.01 38.82
C HIS A 566 -10.25 -13.34 37.70
N THR A 567 -9.57 -12.25 38.06
CA THR A 567 -8.80 -11.43 37.13
C THR A 567 -7.39 -11.25 37.65
N LYS A 568 -6.41 -11.44 36.76
CA LYS A 568 -5.01 -11.13 36.99
C LYS A 568 -4.58 -10.03 36.05
N ILE A 569 -4.03 -8.95 36.59
CA ILE A 569 -3.44 -7.85 35.84
C ILE A 569 -1.93 -7.87 36.05
N ILE A 570 -1.15 -7.67 35.00
CA ILE A 570 0.31 -7.75 35.02
C ILE A 570 0.89 -6.59 34.21
N ASN A 571 1.81 -5.84 34.79
CA ASN A 571 2.58 -4.75 34.16
C ASN A 571 1.68 -3.84 33.31
N SER A 572 0.56 -3.38 33.88
CA SER A 572 -0.45 -2.63 33.13
C SER A 572 -0.76 -1.30 33.79
N LYS A 573 -0.98 -0.28 32.97
CA LYS A 573 -1.39 1.05 33.42
C LYS A 573 -2.92 1.13 33.47
N LEU A 574 -3.47 1.38 34.65
CA LEU A 574 -4.90 1.40 34.90
C LEU A 574 -5.31 2.75 35.50
N GLU A 575 -6.10 3.52 34.76
CA GLU A 575 -6.61 4.79 35.26
C GLU A 575 -8.06 5.00 34.82
N SER A 576 -8.95 5.17 35.80
CA SER A 576 -10.29 5.64 35.51
C SER A 576 -10.81 6.59 36.58
N TYR A 577 -11.30 7.75 36.14
CA TYR A 577 -11.66 8.85 37.03
C TYR A 577 -13.16 9.03 37.00
N VAL A 578 -13.83 8.69 38.10
CA VAL A 578 -15.29 8.73 38.22
C VAL A 578 -15.75 9.70 39.31
N VAL A 579 -16.83 10.43 39.06
CA VAL A 579 -17.48 11.37 39.99
C VAL A 579 -18.42 10.64 40.95
N GLY A 580 -19.00 9.51 40.52
CA GLY A 580 -20.01 8.73 41.25
C GLY A 580 -21.46 9.17 40.96
N THR A 581 -21.67 9.92 39.89
CA THR A 581 -22.98 10.37 39.40
C THR A 581 -23.23 9.98 37.95
N GLU A 582 -22.32 9.22 37.35
CA GLU A 582 -22.47 8.66 36.02
C GLU A 582 -23.68 7.75 35.96
N GLY A 583 -24.28 7.64 34.78
CA GLY A 583 -25.49 6.86 34.55
C GLY A 583 -25.41 5.42 35.08
N TRP A 584 -24.33 4.72 34.73
CA TRP A 584 -24.08 3.36 35.21
C TRP A 584 -23.93 3.28 36.74
N PHE A 585 -23.31 4.28 37.38
CA PHE A 585 -23.13 4.33 38.83
C PHE A 585 -24.47 4.55 39.55
N THR A 586 -25.34 5.34 38.91
CA THR A 586 -26.70 5.62 39.37
C THR A 586 -27.60 4.39 39.23
N ILE A 587 -27.53 3.68 38.09
CA ILE A 587 -28.25 2.42 37.85
C ILE A 587 -27.93 1.41 38.95
N VAL A 588 -26.65 1.25 39.28
CA VAL A 588 -26.23 0.33 40.36
C VAL A 588 -26.45 0.87 41.77
N LYS A 589 -27.13 2.01 41.91
CA LYS A 589 -27.47 2.68 43.17
C LYS A 589 -26.26 2.91 44.07
N ALA A 590 -25.08 3.09 43.47
CA ALA A 590 -23.84 3.24 44.21
C ALA A 590 -23.61 4.68 44.70
N SER A 591 -24.28 5.70 44.14
CA SER A 591 -24.06 7.12 44.48
C SER A 591 -24.12 7.44 45.98
N ALA A 592 -24.87 6.66 46.76
CA ALA A 592 -24.98 6.83 48.21
C ALA A 592 -23.70 6.51 49.00
N ILE A 593 -22.70 5.83 48.40
CA ILE A 593 -21.42 5.50 49.05
C ILE A 593 -20.34 6.58 48.86
N VAL A 594 -20.54 7.49 47.89
CA VAL A 594 -19.53 8.48 47.48
C VAL A 594 -19.09 9.36 48.65
N PRO A 595 -19.99 9.89 49.52
CA PRO A 595 -19.57 10.68 50.69
C PRO A 595 -18.67 9.89 51.65
N GLN A 596 -18.92 8.60 51.85
CA GLN A 596 -18.16 7.73 52.73
C GLN A 596 -16.77 7.44 52.15
N ILE A 597 -16.66 7.21 50.84
CA ILE A 597 -15.37 7.08 50.15
C ILE A 597 -14.57 8.38 50.29
N LYS A 598 -15.21 9.53 50.09
CA LYS A 598 -14.54 10.84 50.26
C LYS A 598 -14.09 11.08 51.70
N ALA A 599 -14.89 10.69 52.69
CA ALA A 599 -14.50 10.79 54.10
C ALA A 599 -13.35 9.84 54.47
N LEU A 600 -13.29 8.66 53.83
CA LEU A 600 -12.22 7.70 54.00
C LEU A 600 -10.87 8.23 53.51
N ASP A 601 -10.85 9.00 52.42
CA ASP A 601 -9.60 9.54 51.83
C ASP A 601 -8.80 10.35 52.84
N ALA A 602 -9.49 11.08 53.71
CA ALA A 602 -8.90 11.89 54.77
C ALA A 602 -8.05 11.07 55.78
N LEU A 603 -8.27 9.75 55.89
CA LEU A 603 -7.45 8.87 56.73
C LEU A 603 -6.11 8.53 56.08
N PHE A 604 -6.00 8.65 54.75
CA PHE A 604 -4.79 8.34 53.98
C PHE A 604 -3.97 9.59 53.64
N THR A 605 -4.62 10.77 53.57
CA THR A 605 -3.96 12.05 53.24
C THR A 605 -2.72 12.36 54.09
N PRO A 606 -2.69 12.15 55.43
CA PRO A 606 -1.50 12.42 56.24
C PRO A 606 -0.27 11.58 55.87
N PHE A 607 -0.47 10.50 55.11
CA PHE A 607 0.57 9.59 54.64
C PHE A 607 0.93 9.81 53.16
N ASN A 608 0.57 10.98 52.59
CA ASN A 608 0.79 11.34 51.18
C ASN A 608 0.16 10.35 50.18
N LYS A 609 -0.99 9.80 50.55
CA LYS A 609 -1.78 8.91 49.71
C LYS A 609 -3.18 9.49 49.58
N SER A 610 -3.69 9.58 48.36
CA SER A 610 -5.08 9.96 48.09
C SER A 610 -5.57 9.17 46.90
N PHE A 611 -6.79 8.69 46.93
CA PHE A 611 -7.46 8.08 45.77
C PHE A 611 -8.42 9.07 45.08
N LEU A 612 -8.36 10.34 45.49
CA LEU A 612 -9.10 11.44 44.91
C LEU A 612 -8.22 12.33 44.04
N LYS A 613 -8.82 12.89 42.99
CA LYS A 613 -8.23 13.89 42.12
C LYS A 613 -9.26 14.98 41.86
N ALA A 614 -8.88 16.24 42.05
CA ALA A 614 -9.72 17.37 41.66
C ALA A 614 -9.50 17.69 40.18
N ASN A 615 -10.54 18.18 39.48
CA ASN A 615 -10.33 18.84 38.20
C ASN A 615 -9.61 20.19 38.38
N SER A 616 -9.19 20.77 37.26
CA SER A 616 -8.41 22.01 37.18
C SER A 616 -9.06 23.22 37.88
N ASP A 617 -10.39 23.28 37.97
CA ASP A 617 -11.13 24.35 38.63
C ASP A 617 -11.65 23.97 40.03
N ASN A 618 -11.32 22.77 40.52
CA ASN A 618 -11.74 22.18 41.79
C ASN A 618 -13.28 22.08 42.00
N THR A 619 -14.06 22.08 40.92
CA THR A 619 -15.52 21.92 40.99
C THR A 619 -15.97 20.47 41.12
N LEU A 620 -15.17 19.53 40.61
CA LEU A 620 -15.44 18.10 40.65
C LEU A 620 -14.27 17.36 41.30
N THR A 621 -14.61 16.33 42.07
CA THR A 621 -13.65 15.42 42.68
C THR A 621 -13.90 14.03 42.12
N TYR A 622 -12.90 13.50 41.44
CA TYR A 622 -12.89 12.20 40.81
C TYR A 622 -12.20 11.19 41.71
N MET A 623 -12.71 9.96 41.71
CA MET A 623 -12.11 8.80 42.36
C MET A 623 -11.39 7.98 41.29
N ASN A 624 -10.14 7.58 41.54
CA ASN A 624 -9.44 6.64 40.65
C ASN A 624 -9.98 5.22 40.90
N LEU A 625 -10.97 4.81 40.12
CA LEU A 625 -11.71 3.58 40.30
C LEU A 625 -11.22 2.49 39.34
N ILE A 626 -10.51 1.50 39.89
CA ILE A 626 -9.91 0.43 39.10
C ILE A 626 -10.91 -0.71 38.87
N CYS A 627 -11.49 -1.22 39.94
CA CYS A 627 -12.36 -2.38 39.86
C CYS A 627 -13.57 -2.26 40.78
N ILE A 628 -14.71 -2.72 40.30
CA ILE A 628 -15.88 -3.04 41.14
C ILE A 628 -16.17 -4.52 40.99
N ASN A 629 -16.17 -5.25 42.11
CA ASN A 629 -16.78 -6.58 42.17
C ASN A 629 -18.16 -6.48 42.83
N LYS A 630 -19.19 -7.05 42.19
CA LYS A 630 -20.58 -7.00 42.65
C LYS A 630 -21.33 -8.31 42.41
N SER A 631 -22.53 -8.41 42.98
CA SER A 631 -23.44 -9.53 42.68
C SER A 631 -24.04 -9.31 41.29
N GLY A 632 -23.96 -10.33 40.44
CA GLY A 632 -24.65 -10.33 39.15
C GLY A 632 -26.16 -10.59 39.29
N SER A 633 -26.63 -10.96 40.48
CA SER A 633 -28.07 -11.18 40.76
C SER A 633 -28.79 -9.95 41.28
N ALA A 634 -28.07 -8.84 41.51
CA ALA A 634 -28.64 -7.57 41.94
C ALA A 634 -28.16 -6.44 41.02
N GLU A 635 -29.08 -5.60 40.56
CA GLU A 635 -28.72 -4.42 39.77
C GLU A 635 -27.89 -3.41 40.57
N GLY A 636 -28.04 -3.36 41.91
CA GLY A 636 -27.31 -2.42 42.75
C GLY A 636 -26.71 -3.02 44.02
N ILE A 637 -26.24 -2.14 44.92
CA ILE A 637 -25.64 -2.55 46.21
C ILE A 637 -26.57 -3.52 46.94
N THR A 638 -26.02 -4.66 47.37
CA THR A 638 -26.78 -5.74 48.01
C THR A 638 -26.03 -6.31 49.21
N ALA A 639 -26.74 -6.73 50.26
CA ALA A 639 -26.10 -7.44 51.38
C ALA A 639 -25.66 -8.88 51.04
N GLU A 640 -25.94 -9.35 49.81
CA GLU A 640 -25.46 -10.63 49.31
C GLU A 640 -23.94 -10.70 49.33
N LYS A 641 -23.41 -11.81 49.80
CA LYS A 641 -21.97 -12.04 49.80
C LYS A 641 -21.54 -12.47 48.41
N ILE A 642 -20.57 -11.75 47.86
CA ILE A 642 -19.95 -12.04 46.57
C ILE A 642 -18.62 -12.78 46.78
N LYS A 643 -18.10 -13.37 45.70
CA LYS A 643 -16.80 -14.05 45.61
C LYS A 643 -16.02 -13.60 44.40
N GLY A 644 -14.74 -13.95 44.39
CA GLY A 644 -13.82 -13.66 43.30
C GLY A 644 -12.53 -13.05 43.80
N SER A 645 -11.62 -12.78 42.88
CA SER A 645 -10.39 -12.10 43.23
C SER A 645 -9.88 -11.20 42.12
N LEU A 646 -9.15 -10.18 42.53
CA LEU A 646 -8.31 -9.37 41.66
C LEU A 646 -6.87 -9.42 42.17
N LYS A 647 -5.95 -9.72 41.26
CA LYS A 647 -4.51 -9.53 41.48
C LYS A 647 -4.02 -8.46 40.52
N ILE A 648 -3.35 -7.43 41.02
CA ILE A 648 -2.70 -6.40 40.18
C ILE A 648 -1.19 -6.53 40.41
N ASP A 649 -0.45 -6.84 39.35
CA ASP A 649 0.97 -7.20 39.40
C ASP A 649 1.24 -8.38 40.36
N ASP A 650 2.45 -8.46 40.91
CA ASP A 650 2.81 -9.46 41.92
C ASP A 650 2.52 -9.00 43.37
N VAL A 651 1.51 -8.14 43.54
CA VAL A 651 1.03 -7.69 44.85
C VAL A 651 0.09 -8.72 45.51
N ALA A 652 -0.36 -8.43 46.74
CA ALA A 652 -1.32 -9.27 47.45
C ALA A 652 -2.64 -9.38 46.67
N ASN A 653 -3.22 -10.58 46.65
CA ASN A 653 -4.54 -10.80 46.06
C ASN A 653 -5.61 -10.07 46.87
N PHE A 654 -6.49 -9.33 46.19
CA PHE A 654 -7.74 -8.85 46.76
C PHE A 654 -8.79 -9.95 46.63
N ASP A 655 -9.08 -10.62 47.74
CA ASP A 655 -10.10 -11.67 47.78
C ASP A 655 -11.45 -11.05 48.15
N PHE A 656 -12.39 -11.06 47.19
CA PHE A 656 -13.67 -10.38 47.29
C PHE A 656 -14.77 -11.18 47.99
N GLY A 657 -14.55 -12.48 48.22
CA GLY A 657 -15.48 -13.34 48.97
C GLY A 657 -14.83 -14.28 49.97
N ALA A 658 -13.59 -13.96 50.33
CA ALA A 658 -12.79 -14.46 51.42
C ALA A 658 -12.77 -15.99 51.55
N SER A 659 -12.10 -16.59 50.57
CA SER A 659 -11.58 -17.96 50.60
C SER A 659 -10.74 -18.25 51.86
N ASP A 660 -10.16 -17.21 52.45
CA ASP A 660 -9.50 -17.25 53.76
C ASP A 660 -10.50 -17.20 54.93
N PRO A 661 -10.49 -18.18 55.86
CA PRO A 661 -11.44 -18.24 56.98
C PRO A 661 -11.39 -17.05 57.94
N TYR A 662 -10.23 -16.39 58.10
CA TYR A 662 -10.09 -15.24 58.99
C TYR A 662 -10.66 -13.97 58.36
N LEU A 663 -10.37 -13.74 57.07
CA LEU A 663 -10.95 -12.65 56.31
C LEU A 663 -12.48 -12.83 56.20
N ALA A 664 -12.96 -14.05 56.03
CA ALA A 664 -14.39 -14.34 56.02
C ALA A 664 -15.04 -13.96 57.36
N ALA A 665 -14.42 -14.33 58.48
CA ALA A 665 -14.91 -13.96 59.81
C ALA A 665 -14.90 -12.44 60.05
N LEU A 666 -13.86 -11.75 59.57
CA LEU A 666 -13.75 -10.28 59.63
C LEU A 666 -14.87 -9.60 58.85
N LEU A 667 -15.05 -9.97 57.59
CA LEU A 667 -16.09 -9.41 56.74
C LEU A 667 -17.47 -9.65 57.38
N ASP A 668 -17.70 -10.85 57.91
CA ASP A 668 -18.94 -11.18 58.63
C ASP A 668 -19.17 -10.31 59.87
N GLN A 669 -18.13 -10.03 60.65
CA GLN A 669 -18.23 -9.17 61.82
C GLN A 669 -18.41 -7.69 61.44
N THR A 670 -17.70 -7.23 60.42
CA THR A 670 -17.68 -5.83 59.97
C THR A 670 -19.02 -5.45 59.32
N PHE A 671 -19.56 -6.31 58.45
CA PHE A 671 -20.89 -6.13 57.86
C PHE A 671 -22.00 -6.18 58.92
N LYS A 672 -21.92 -7.04 59.95
CA LYS A 672 -22.87 -7.04 61.08
C LYS A 672 -22.89 -5.70 61.83
N ASN A 673 -21.76 -4.99 61.87
CA ASN A 673 -21.62 -3.73 62.57
C ASN A 673 -21.87 -2.49 61.68
N GLY A 674 -22.15 -2.69 60.38
CA GLY A 674 -22.41 -1.59 59.44
C GLY A 674 -21.20 -0.74 59.09
N ALA A 675 -19.99 -1.25 59.33
CA ALA A 675 -18.73 -0.58 59.03
C ALA A 675 -18.10 -1.12 57.74
N PRO A 676 -17.35 -0.31 56.97
CA PRO A 676 -16.52 -0.82 55.89
C PRO A 676 -15.20 -1.43 56.40
N ALA A 677 -14.74 -2.47 55.71
CA ALA A 677 -13.41 -3.07 55.87
C ALA A 677 -12.51 -2.69 54.68
N PHE A 678 -11.20 -2.77 54.87
CA PHE A 678 -10.21 -2.35 53.89
C PHE A 678 -9.05 -3.35 53.78
N GLN A 679 -8.51 -3.46 52.57
CA GLN A 679 -7.28 -4.18 52.28
C GLN A 679 -6.38 -3.35 51.35
N SER A 680 -5.09 -3.21 51.67
CA SER A 680 -4.11 -2.64 50.74
C SER A 680 -3.46 -3.72 49.88
N SER A 681 -2.96 -3.32 48.71
CA SER A 681 -2.15 -4.19 47.83
C SER A 681 -0.87 -4.72 48.50
N ALA A 682 -0.37 -4.05 49.55
CA ALA A 682 0.72 -4.55 50.38
C ALA A 682 0.29 -5.61 51.43
N GLY A 683 -0.98 -6.04 51.40
CA GLY A 683 -1.52 -7.07 52.29
C GLY A 683 -1.91 -6.55 53.68
N GLY A 684 -1.98 -5.23 53.88
CA GLY A 684 -2.49 -4.65 55.11
C GLY A 684 -4.01 -4.74 55.18
N TYR A 685 -4.55 -4.90 56.39
CA TYR A 685 -6.00 -4.97 56.63
C TYR A 685 -6.42 -4.05 57.78
N GLY A 686 -7.65 -3.56 57.71
CA GLY A 686 -8.27 -2.80 58.79
C GLY A 686 -9.75 -2.51 58.55
N TYR A 687 -10.39 -1.84 59.51
CA TYR A 687 -11.77 -1.34 59.39
C TYR A 687 -11.91 0.00 60.12
N THR A 688 -13.00 0.72 59.87
CA THR A 688 -13.32 1.98 60.55
C THR A 688 -14.58 1.85 61.40
N ASN A 689 -14.60 2.50 62.55
CA ASN A 689 -15.79 2.64 63.39
C ASN A 689 -16.31 4.09 63.42
N GLY A 690 -15.84 4.94 62.50
CA GLY A 690 -16.15 6.37 62.47
C GLY A 690 -15.27 7.25 63.36
N GLN A 691 -14.36 6.68 64.18
CA GLN A 691 -13.40 7.44 64.99
C GLN A 691 -11.94 7.32 64.54
N GLY A 692 -11.62 6.34 63.68
CA GLY A 692 -10.27 6.09 63.18
C GLY A 692 -10.17 4.77 62.43
N LEU A 693 -8.96 4.42 61.97
CA LEU A 693 -8.65 3.14 61.36
C LEU A 693 -8.15 2.16 62.44
N PHE A 694 -8.69 0.95 62.45
CA PHE A 694 -8.37 -0.09 63.44
C PHE A 694 -7.94 -1.38 62.74
N ASP A 695 -7.01 -2.10 63.36
CA ASP A 695 -6.56 -3.41 62.88
C ASP A 695 -7.50 -4.54 63.32
N LEU A 696 -7.14 -5.76 62.95
CA LEU A 696 -7.90 -6.98 63.25
C LEU A 696 -7.99 -7.30 64.75
N THR A 697 -7.15 -6.69 65.58
CA THR A 697 -7.14 -6.86 67.04
C THR A 697 -7.93 -5.76 67.77
N ASN A 698 -8.62 -4.89 67.01
CA ASN A 698 -9.30 -3.69 67.53
C ASN A 698 -8.31 -2.67 68.14
N THR A 699 -7.06 -2.66 67.66
CA THR A 699 -6.05 -1.64 68.00
C THR A 699 -6.09 -0.53 66.94
N GLN A 700 -6.07 0.73 67.38
CA GLN A 700 -6.04 1.85 66.45
C GLN A 700 -4.72 1.87 65.67
N ILE A 701 -4.80 1.92 64.34
CA ILE A 701 -3.64 2.04 63.47
C ILE A 701 -3.27 3.51 63.39
N VAL A 702 -2.12 3.85 63.97
CA VAL A 702 -1.53 5.20 63.93
C VAL A 702 -0.08 5.18 63.40
N ASP A 703 0.48 3.99 63.18
CA ASP A 703 1.84 3.80 62.69
C ASP A 703 1.88 4.02 61.15
N PRO A 704 2.61 5.02 60.65
CA PRO A 704 2.74 5.28 59.21
C PRO A 704 3.41 4.12 58.45
N SER A 705 4.13 3.23 59.14
CA SER A 705 4.76 2.06 58.55
C SER A 705 3.84 0.85 58.46
N HIS A 706 2.60 0.93 58.96
CA HIS A 706 1.66 -0.17 58.84
C HIS A 706 1.34 -0.46 57.37
N THR A 707 1.26 -1.74 57.01
CA THR A 707 1.08 -2.20 55.62
C THR A 707 -0.20 -1.68 54.96
N ILE A 708 -1.21 -1.28 55.74
CA ILE A 708 -2.46 -0.69 55.21
C ILE A 708 -2.25 0.65 54.50
N TYR A 709 -1.19 1.40 54.86
CA TYR A 709 -0.82 2.66 54.21
C TYR A 709 0.21 2.46 53.09
N GLN A 710 0.60 1.22 52.82
CA GLN A 710 1.58 0.85 51.79
C GLN A 710 0.90 0.25 50.55
N GLY A 711 1.64 0.22 49.44
CA GLY A 711 1.15 -0.25 48.15
C GLY A 711 0.46 0.85 47.33
N ASP A 712 -0.02 0.47 46.14
CA ASP A 712 -0.51 1.39 45.11
C ASP A 712 -2.05 1.37 44.98
N TYR A 713 -2.69 0.36 45.57
CA TYR A 713 -4.14 0.17 45.53
C TYR A 713 -4.73 -0.13 46.92
N LEU A 714 -5.97 0.32 47.11
CA LEU A 714 -6.82 0.11 48.29
C LEU A 714 -8.15 -0.52 47.88
N CYS A 715 -8.47 -1.68 48.46
CA CYS A 715 -9.76 -2.33 48.31
C CYS A 715 -10.67 -2.00 49.50
N LEU A 716 -11.89 -1.56 49.22
CA LEU A 716 -12.97 -1.25 50.16
C LEU A 716 -14.06 -2.32 50.05
N TYR A 717 -14.39 -2.95 51.17
CA TYR A 717 -15.51 -3.87 51.30
C TYR A 717 -16.69 -3.16 51.95
N TYR A 718 -17.82 -3.06 51.24
CA TYR A 718 -19.00 -2.36 51.72
C TYR A 718 -20.29 -2.99 51.18
N ASN A 719 -21.18 -3.41 52.09
CA ASN A 719 -22.47 -4.05 51.79
C ASN A 719 -22.40 -4.96 50.56
N GLY A 720 -21.66 -6.07 50.66
CA GLY A 720 -21.58 -7.09 49.61
C GLY A 720 -20.91 -6.67 48.31
N MET A 721 -20.34 -5.47 48.22
CA MET A 721 -19.50 -5.01 47.10
C MET A 721 -18.04 -4.84 47.54
N ALA A 722 -17.13 -5.05 46.59
CA ALA A 722 -15.71 -4.72 46.74
C ALA A 722 -15.31 -3.67 45.70
N ILE A 723 -14.72 -2.57 46.16
CA ILE A 723 -14.34 -1.42 45.33
C ILE A 723 -12.83 -1.23 45.45
N THR A 724 -12.10 -1.37 44.35
CA THR A 724 -10.66 -1.18 44.32
C THR A 724 -10.32 0.20 43.76
N LEU A 725 -9.62 0.99 44.56
CA LEU A 725 -9.21 2.35 44.28
C LEU A 725 -7.69 2.40 44.08
N GLY A 726 -7.24 3.13 43.06
CA GLY A 726 -5.82 3.43 42.86
C GLY A 726 -5.43 4.69 43.62
N TYR A 727 -4.26 4.69 44.27
CA TYR A 727 -3.70 5.92 44.79
C TYR A 727 -3.23 6.81 43.63
N ASN A 728 -3.64 8.07 43.65
CA ASN A 728 -3.14 9.11 42.79
C ASN A 728 -1.79 9.59 43.33
N ASP A 729 -0.78 9.65 42.46
CA ASP A 729 0.50 10.20 42.82
C ASP A 729 0.40 11.73 42.79
N ALA A 730 0.40 12.38 43.96
CA ALA A 730 0.28 13.83 44.05
C ALA A 730 1.53 14.58 43.49
N GLY A 731 2.52 13.84 42.99
CA GLY A 731 3.84 14.35 42.59
C GLY A 731 4.17 14.35 41.10
N GLU A 732 3.45 13.65 40.22
CA GLU A 732 3.75 13.67 38.78
C GLU A 732 2.51 13.99 37.94
N ILE A 733 2.46 15.26 37.52
CA ILE A 733 1.65 15.72 36.41
C ILE A 733 2.16 14.97 35.18
N TYR A 734 1.54 13.84 34.83
CA TYR A 734 1.52 13.46 33.42
C TYR A 734 0.69 14.52 32.72
N ASN A 735 1.39 15.50 32.15
CA ASN A 735 0.86 16.34 31.08
C ASN A 735 0.31 15.40 30.01
N LEU A 736 -0.99 15.18 30.04
CA LEU A 736 -1.76 14.78 28.87
C LEU A 736 -1.91 16.04 28.00
N GLU A 737 -0.79 16.54 27.48
CA GLU A 737 -0.74 17.50 26.37
C GLU A 737 0.02 16.85 25.22
N ALA A 738 -0.73 16.22 24.31
CA ALA A 738 -0.56 16.15 22.85
C ALA A 738 -1.46 15.04 22.26
#